data_AF-A0A7V8YFJ5-F1
#
_entry.id   AF-A0A7V8YFJ5-F1
#
_cell.length_a   1.000
_cell.length_b   1.000
_cell.length_c   1.000
_cell.angle_alpha   90.00
_cell.angle_beta   90.00
_cell.angle_gamma   90.00
#
_symmetry.space_group_name_H-M   'P 1'
#
loop_
_entity.id
_entity.type
_entity.pdbx_description
1 polymer ?
#
loop_
_entity_poly.entity_id
_entity_poly.type
_entity_poly.pdbx_seq_one_letter_code
_entity_poly.pdbx_strand_id
1 'polypeptide(L)'
;MARTEKPKPRPAGGRPGEDTVAFKRRLRRPGCFGWSARATALVAIATAGVTVAATVLLLGLYKYHIVDHPGPEFEPDAVRRIISQESPVYYRDGITPVGVFFENEHRVYVPYEGLPTPWVVSIVAAEDDAFWRHPGFSAWHVLRAMRDNLRAGGVVAGGSTLTQQTAKNLFYRQDRSLRSKGMELVNALRLEAHFDKTEILTFYANQFHVTGNGRGFGIAARHFFDKEPEELTLVECAFLAGLVKAPAWYDPFLGDETRRTAAIGRAKNRTTYVLGRIVAVRPELLAGPPPHRGEEAAFEKRVAAVRKLQAEAARLLDRGFEIPFRRGNFRYESSAVLDEVARRLSEPPFVDILGEKGFDPASGLVVITTLDAAAEREATWALWHHLTEVGIQLEAKTAAALVPAGVKPPRFDPDFPPTRHEFRYGSVRGVLDPEGKKHLELDLGGHTCVVDRDGIARLAAAIHRGQKKSASAKVPTVGVDALVDALPPGSVVWTSVRELPPGKPALCDIEVRPELQGSVVVMDHGQIRAMVGGNDNRNFNRATALRQFGSTWKPLVYHAALQLGWSSADILDNRRNVFAFSGSFYWPSPDHAPPDSVSMAWAGVTSENLASVWLLYHLADRLDHEQIRRLAGSLDLVQRPGEAGDAYRTRIQRAGVLPTPNRVAESSYLQARHEVLGGLAYGSHPEDELALQSMPYGWGYAGERNRTSDPVRLTALDNSWVWFEPRVTSCA
;
A
#
# COMPACT_ATOMS: atom_id res chain seq x y z
N MET A 1 44.85 -34.59 -8.54
CA MET A 1 46.03 -35.41 -8.89
C MET A 1 45.68 -36.30 -10.08
N ALA A 2 46.56 -36.31 -11.10
CA ALA A 2 46.70 -37.26 -12.24
C ALA A 2 45.43 -37.61 -13.06
N ARG A 3 45.22 -37.17 -14.32
CA ARG A 3 46.01 -37.31 -15.58
C ARG A 3 46.34 -38.77 -15.95
N THR A 4 45.81 -39.23 -17.09
CA THR A 4 46.38 -40.20 -18.08
C THR A 4 45.29 -40.49 -19.12
N GLU A 5 45.34 -39.96 -20.35
CA GLU A 5 46.17 -40.27 -21.53
C GLU A 5 45.58 -41.32 -22.51
N LYS A 6 45.78 -41.01 -23.80
CA LYS A 6 45.32 -41.59 -25.09
C LYS A 6 45.98 -42.99 -25.35
N PRO A 7 45.96 -43.65 -26.55
CA PRO A 7 45.47 -43.28 -27.91
C PRO A 7 44.83 -44.41 -28.79
N LYS A 8 44.43 -44.00 -30.01
CA LYS A 8 44.14 -44.78 -31.25
C LYS A 8 45.37 -45.62 -31.74
N PRO A 9 45.23 -46.66 -32.59
CA PRO A 9 45.18 -46.48 -34.07
C PRO A 9 44.36 -47.52 -34.89
N ARG A 10 44.37 -47.30 -36.21
CA ARG A 10 43.62 -47.89 -37.34
C ARG A 10 44.33 -49.16 -37.95
N PRO A 11 44.20 -49.51 -39.26
CA PRO A 11 43.17 -50.33 -39.93
C PRO A 11 43.78 -51.43 -40.85
N ALA A 12 42.95 -52.22 -41.55
CA ALA A 12 43.15 -52.80 -42.89
C ALA A 12 42.00 -53.80 -43.14
N GLY A 13 41.43 -54.03 -44.31
CA GLY A 13 41.79 -53.72 -45.68
C GLY A 13 41.31 -54.89 -46.55
N GLY A 14 40.86 -54.63 -47.78
CA GLY A 14 40.94 -55.62 -48.88
C GLY A 14 39.71 -56.52 -49.16
N ARG A 15 38.82 -56.00 -50.01
CA ARG A 15 38.19 -56.59 -51.24
C ARG A 15 38.89 -57.82 -51.89
N PRO A 16 38.40 -58.37 -53.04
CA PRO A 16 37.03 -58.69 -53.52
C PRO A 16 36.96 -60.06 -54.30
N GLY A 17 35.84 -60.33 -54.99
CA GLY A 17 35.76 -61.15 -56.22
C GLY A 17 35.15 -62.54 -56.01
N GLU A 18 33.85 -62.74 -56.27
CA GLU A 18 33.19 -63.05 -57.56
C GLU A 18 33.36 -64.50 -58.06
N ASP A 19 32.18 -65.05 -58.37
CA ASP A 19 31.87 -66.00 -59.43
C ASP A 19 31.84 -67.53 -59.22
N THR A 20 30.59 -68.00 -59.19
CA THR A 20 29.97 -68.98 -60.11
C THR A 20 29.67 -70.42 -59.66
N VAL A 21 28.36 -70.67 -59.61
CA VAL A 21 27.60 -71.75 -60.29
C VAL A 21 27.69 -73.20 -59.76
N ALA A 22 26.68 -73.50 -58.93
CA ALA A 22 25.59 -74.48 -59.16
C ALA A 22 25.73 -76.01 -58.93
N PHE A 23 24.53 -76.53 -58.61
CA PHE A 23 23.97 -77.87 -58.83
C PHE A 23 23.79 -78.85 -57.65
N LYS A 24 22.58 -78.76 -57.07
CA LYS A 24 21.64 -79.83 -56.65
C LYS A 24 22.20 -81.15 -56.09
N ARG A 25 21.72 -81.47 -54.87
CA ARG A 25 20.93 -82.71 -54.68
C ARG A 25 19.94 -82.60 -53.52
N ARG A 26 18.71 -83.03 -53.80
CA ARG A 26 17.58 -83.18 -52.87
C ARG A 26 17.81 -84.32 -51.89
N LEU A 27 17.32 -84.15 -50.67
CA LEU A 27 16.64 -85.20 -49.89
C LEU A 27 15.45 -84.55 -49.14
N ARG A 28 14.24 -85.07 -49.40
CA ARG A 28 13.00 -84.86 -48.60
C ARG A 28 12.96 -85.99 -47.56
N ARG A 29 12.60 -85.78 -46.29
CA ARG A 29 11.25 -85.77 -45.65
C ARG A 29 11.47 -85.78 -44.11
N PRO A 30 10.45 -85.68 -43.24
CA PRO A 30 9.19 -84.92 -43.21
C PRO A 30 9.16 -83.97 -41.96
N GLY A 31 8.40 -82.89 -41.90
CA GLY A 31 6.97 -82.90 -41.56
C GLY A 31 6.70 -82.34 -40.15
N CYS A 32 6.50 -81.03 -40.04
CA CYS A 32 5.68 -80.36 -39.01
C CYS A 32 5.34 -78.95 -39.53
N PHE A 33 4.30 -78.88 -40.37
CA PHE A 33 3.68 -77.64 -40.83
C PHE A 33 2.35 -77.52 -40.07
N GLY A 34 2.13 -76.41 -39.36
CA GLY A 34 0.83 -76.23 -38.73
C GLY A 34 0.59 -75.06 -37.78
N TRP A 35 1.51 -74.12 -37.53
CA TRP A 35 1.25 -73.00 -36.60
C TRP A 35 2.00 -71.71 -36.99
N SER A 36 1.60 -71.00 -38.05
CA SER A 36 2.20 -69.67 -38.32
C SER A 36 1.32 -68.60 -38.98
N ALA A 37 0.05 -68.88 -39.30
CA ALA A 37 -0.92 -67.86 -39.71
C ALA A 37 -2.00 -67.60 -38.65
N ARG A 38 -2.43 -68.64 -37.91
CA ARG A 38 -3.41 -68.51 -36.81
C ARG A 38 -2.82 -67.87 -35.56
N ALA A 39 -1.57 -68.16 -35.23
CA ALA A 39 -0.89 -67.58 -34.06
C ALA A 39 -0.63 -66.08 -34.23
N THR A 40 -0.23 -65.63 -35.42
CA THR A 40 -0.05 -64.21 -35.75
C THR A 40 -1.37 -63.45 -35.79
N ALA A 41 -2.44 -64.04 -36.33
CA ALA A 41 -3.79 -63.45 -36.29
C ALA A 41 -4.36 -63.36 -34.86
N LEU A 42 -4.16 -64.39 -34.03
CA LEU A 42 -4.59 -64.37 -32.63
C LEU A 42 -3.82 -63.35 -31.79
N VAL A 43 -2.51 -63.18 -32.02
CA VAL A 43 -1.72 -62.14 -31.37
C VAL A 43 -2.18 -60.75 -31.81
N ALA A 44 -2.52 -60.54 -33.09
CA ALA A 44 -3.04 -59.26 -33.58
C ALA A 44 -4.44 -58.92 -33.02
N ILE A 45 -5.31 -59.92 -32.87
CA ILE A 45 -6.64 -59.74 -32.26
C ILE A 45 -6.51 -59.51 -30.75
N ALA A 46 -5.60 -60.22 -30.07
CA ALA A 46 -5.34 -60.01 -28.66
C ALA A 46 -4.74 -58.63 -28.39
N THR A 47 -3.79 -58.16 -29.22
CA THR A 47 -3.25 -56.79 -29.09
C THR A 47 -4.31 -55.74 -29.40
N ALA A 48 -5.16 -55.95 -30.42
CA ALA A 48 -6.29 -55.05 -30.69
C ALA A 48 -7.32 -55.04 -29.55
N GLY A 49 -7.61 -56.19 -28.94
CA GLY A 49 -8.50 -56.29 -27.79
C GLY A 49 -7.92 -55.58 -26.55
N VAL A 50 -6.63 -55.76 -26.29
CA VAL A 50 -5.92 -55.08 -25.19
C VAL A 50 -5.85 -53.57 -25.43
N THR A 51 -5.60 -53.10 -26.65
CA THR A 51 -5.59 -51.65 -26.94
C THR A 51 -6.96 -51.01 -26.82
N VAL A 52 -8.02 -51.69 -27.29
CA VAL A 52 -9.41 -51.24 -27.12
C VAL A 52 -9.78 -51.20 -25.64
N ALA A 53 -9.51 -52.27 -24.88
CA ALA A 53 -9.77 -52.31 -23.44
C ALA A 53 -8.99 -51.22 -22.68
N ALA A 54 -7.71 -51.01 -23.02
CA ALA A 54 -6.90 -49.94 -22.44
C ALA A 54 -7.43 -48.55 -22.80
N THR A 55 -7.93 -48.34 -24.02
CA THR A 55 -8.52 -47.07 -24.45
C THR A 55 -9.84 -46.80 -23.74
N VAL A 56 -10.71 -47.81 -23.61
CA VAL A 56 -11.96 -47.70 -22.85
C VAL A 56 -11.67 -47.40 -21.37
N LEU A 57 -10.67 -48.07 -20.78
CA LEU A 57 -10.25 -47.80 -19.40
C LEU A 57 -9.69 -46.38 -19.25
N LEU A 58 -8.84 -45.92 -20.16
CA LEU A 58 -8.29 -44.57 -20.15
C LEU A 58 -9.37 -43.50 -20.32
N LEU A 59 -10.34 -43.72 -21.20
CA LEU A 59 -11.50 -42.84 -21.39
C LEU A 59 -12.41 -42.84 -20.15
N GLY A 60 -12.61 -44.00 -19.52
CA GLY A 60 -13.36 -44.13 -18.27
C GLY A 60 -12.67 -43.39 -17.11
N LEU A 61 -11.35 -43.54 -16.97
CA LEU A 61 -10.55 -42.80 -15.98
C LEU A 61 -10.53 -41.29 -16.26
N TYR A 62 -10.44 -40.88 -17.52
CA TYR A 62 -10.56 -39.48 -17.93
C TYR A 62 -11.94 -38.93 -17.51
N LYS A 63 -13.02 -39.59 -17.90
CA LYS A 63 -14.38 -39.17 -17.53
C LYS A 63 -14.54 -39.09 -16.01
N TYR A 64 -14.11 -40.09 -15.26
CA TYR A 64 -14.27 -40.11 -13.81
C TYR A 64 -13.44 -39.02 -13.08
N HIS A 65 -12.14 -38.89 -13.38
CA HIS A 65 -11.23 -38.01 -12.62
C HIS A 65 -11.09 -36.58 -13.15
N ILE A 66 -11.49 -36.32 -14.39
CA ILE A 66 -11.32 -35.01 -15.05
C ILE A 66 -12.68 -34.35 -15.29
N VAL A 67 -13.69 -35.11 -15.73
CA VAL A 67 -15.02 -34.55 -16.05
C VAL A 67 -15.95 -34.61 -14.85
N ASP A 68 -16.15 -35.80 -14.27
CA ASP A 68 -17.19 -36.03 -13.26
C ASP A 68 -16.74 -35.64 -11.83
N HIS A 69 -15.44 -35.77 -11.49
CA HIS A 69 -14.88 -35.42 -10.18
C HIS A 69 -13.60 -34.55 -10.30
N PRO A 70 -13.70 -33.30 -10.80
CA PRO A 70 -12.54 -32.44 -10.99
C PRO A 70 -11.91 -31.96 -9.66
N GLY A 71 -12.69 -31.89 -8.58
CA GLY A 71 -12.31 -31.30 -7.29
C GLY A 71 -13.01 -29.94 -7.06
N PRO A 72 -13.27 -29.53 -5.80
CA PRO A 72 -13.97 -28.27 -5.49
C PRO A 72 -13.24 -27.03 -6.00
N GLU A 73 -11.91 -27.10 -6.16
CA GLU A 73 -11.06 -26.02 -6.66
C GLU A 73 -11.25 -25.70 -8.16
N PHE A 74 -12.00 -26.52 -8.91
CA PHE A 74 -12.28 -26.33 -10.34
C PHE A 74 -13.70 -25.82 -10.62
N GLU A 75 -14.51 -25.53 -9.60
CA GLU A 75 -15.78 -24.83 -9.79
C GLU A 75 -15.52 -23.42 -10.35
N PRO A 76 -16.35 -22.91 -11.28
CA PRO A 76 -16.16 -21.58 -11.87
C PRO A 76 -15.97 -20.46 -10.83
N ASP A 77 -16.71 -20.51 -9.72
CA ASP A 77 -16.60 -19.54 -8.63
C ASP A 77 -15.33 -19.75 -7.78
N ALA A 78 -14.83 -20.97 -7.66
CA ALA A 78 -13.56 -21.25 -6.98
C ALA A 78 -12.36 -20.74 -7.81
N VAL A 79 -12.36 -20.99 -9.11
CA VAL A 79 -11.31 -20.50 -10.02
C VAL A 79 -11.36 -18.98 -10.13
N ARG A 80 -12.56 -18.37 -10.23
CA ARG A 80 -12.72 -16.92 -10.15
C ARG A 80 -12.23 -16.35 -8.82
N ARG A 81 -12.45 -17.00 -7.67
CA ARG A 81 -11.86 -16.58 -6.38
C ARG A 81 -10.33 -16.69 -6.34
N ILE A 82 -9.73 -17.69 -6.99
CA ILE A 82 -8.27 -17.81 -7.14
C ILE A 82 -7.70 -16.70 -8.03
N ILE A 83 -8.48 -16.26 -9.03
CA ILE A 83 -8.10 -15.17 -9.94
C ILE A 83 -8.38 -13.79 -9.31
N SER A 84 -9.41 -13.69 -8.49
CA SER A 84 -9.90 -12.53 -7.74
C SER A 84 -9.53 -12.62 -6.26
N GLN A 85 -8.26 -12.92 -5.95
CA GLN A 85 -7.69 -12.92 -4.58
C GLN A 85 -7.57 -11.50 -3.99
N GLU A 86 -8.53 -10.64 -4.25
CA GLU A 86 -8.66 -9.34 -3.60
C GLU A 86 -9.53 -9.56 -2.37
N SER A 87 -9.04 -9.17 -1.20
CA SER A 87 -9.87 -9.09 0.01
C SER A 87 -10.42 -7.66 0.07
N PRO A 88 -11.62 -7.39 -0.47
CA PRO A 88 -12.11 -6.03 -0.56
C PRO A 88 -12.38 -5.45 0.81
N VAL A 89 -12.03 -4.18 0.96
CA VAL A 89 -12.26 -3.38 2.15
C VAL A 89 -13.33 -2.36 1.81
N TYR A 90 -14.43 -2.40 2.55
CA TYR A 90 -15.57 -1.50 2.40
C TYR A 90 -15.68 -0.55 3.58
N TYR A 91 -16.30 0.60 3.32
CA TYR A 91 -16.81 1.46 4.38
C TYR A 91 -17.93 0.73 5.14
N ARG A 92 -18.42 1.32 6.22
CA ARG A 92 -19.46 0.77 7.08
C ARG A 92 -20.78 0.43 6.37
N ASP A 93 -21.01 0.99 5.18
CA ASP A 93 -22.19 0.71 4.38
C ASP A 93 -22.11 -0.66 3.68
N GLY A 94 -20.94 -1.31 3.69
CA GLY A 94 -20.68 -2.59 3.04
C GLY A 94 -20.74 -2.55 1.51
N ILE A 95 -20.82 -1.35 0.92
CA ILE A 95 -21.02 -1.15 -0.53
C ILE A 95 -19.92 -0.26 -1.11
N THR A 96 -19.60 0.86 -0.43
CA THR A 96 -18.60 1.79 -0.92
C THR A 96 -17.21 1.21 -0.65
N PRO A 97 -16.36 1.02 -1.69
CA PRO A 97 -15.03 0.47 -1.49
C PRO A 97 -14.08 1.51 -0.90
N VAL A 98 -13.33 1.10 0.12
CA VAL A 98 -12.15 1.82 0.66
C VAL A 98 -10.91 1.45 -0.15
N GLY A 99 -10.80 0.17 -0.53
CA GLY A 99 -9.67 -0.41 -1.24
C GLY A 99 -9.73 -1.93 -1.16
N VAL A 100 -8.61 -2.61 -1.37
CA VAL A 100 -8.52 -4.07 -1.30
C VAL A 100 -7.19 -4.47 -0.64
N PHE A 101 -7.19 -5.53 0.18
CA PHE A 101 -5.97 -6.17 0.68
C PHE A 101 -5.44 -7.19 -0.30
N PHE A 102 -4.11 -7.29 -0.41
CA PHE A 102 -3.42 -8.21 -1.30
C PHE A 102 -2.39 -9.06 -0.53
N GLU A 103 -2.37 -10.37 -0.76
CA GLU A 103 -1.20 -11.20 -0.50
C GLU A 103 -0.17 -10.97 -1.61
N ASN A 104 0.82 -10.10 -1.38
CA ASN A 104 2.08 -10.05 -2.12
C ASN A 104 2.05 -10.00 -3.67
N GLU A 105 0.89 -9.85 -4.34
CA GLU A 105 0.79 -9.90 -5.80
C GLU A 105 -0.26 -8.94 -6.36
N HIS A 106 0.16 -7.95 -7.15
CA HIS A 106 -0.70 -6.93 -7.75
C HIS A 106 -1.26 -7.40 -9.09
N ARG A 107 -2.57 -7.24 -9.34
CA ARG A 107 -3.23 -7.59 -10.62
C ARG A 107 -4.23 -6.49 -11.01
N VAL A 108 -4.33 -6.17 -12.30
CA VAL A 108 -5.50 -5.46 -12.87
C VAL A 108 -6.20 -6.52 -13.70
N TYR A 109 -7.40 -6.95 -13.29
CA TYR A 109 -8.13 -7.97 -14.03
C TYR A 109 -8.58 -7.43 -15.39
N VAL A 110 -8.08 -8.04 -16.46
CA VAL A 110 -8.48 -7.73 -17.84
C VAL A 110 -9.31 -8.90 -18.38
N PRO A 111 -10.62 -8.71 -18.64
CA PRO A 111 -11.44 -9.75 -19.27
C PRO A 111 -10.98 -9.99 -20.72
N TYR A 112 -11.43 -11.09 -21.34
CA TYR A 112 -10.99 -11.47 -22.69
C TYR A 112 -11.27 -10.35 -23.71
N GLU A 113 -12.40 -9.68 -23.57
CA GLU A 113 -12.86 -8.59 -24.44
C GLU A 113 -11.98 -7.34 -24.33
N GLY A 114 -11.31 -7.15 -23.18
CA GLY A 114 -10.33 -6.08 -22.95
C GLY A 114 -8.92 -6.43 -23.43
N LEU A 115 -8.67 -7.68 -23.85
CA LEU A 115 -7.36 -8.07 -24.37
C LEU A 115 -7.21 -7.61 -25.83
N PRO A 116 -6.16 -6.81 -26.16
CA PRO A 116 -5.89 -6.41 -27.52
C PRO A 116 -5.68 -7.62 -28.42
N THR A 117 -6.36 -7.65 -29.56
CA THR A 117 -6.14 -8.67 -30.59
C THR A 117 -4.65 -8.84 -30.97
N PRO A 118 -3.84 -7.76 -31.11
CA PRO A 118 -2.40 -7.90 -31.34
C PRO A 118 -1.67 -8.71 -30.26
N TRP A 119 -2.06 -8.59 -29.00
CA TRP A 119 -1.46 -9.36 -27.91
C TRP A 119 -1.89 -10.82 -27.93
N VAL A 120 -3.18 -11.10 -28.10
CA VAL A 120 -3.71 -12.47 -28.23
C VAL A 120 -3.01 -13.22 -29.37
N VAL A 121 -2.89 -12.57 -30.54
CA VAL A 121 -2.18 -13.13 -31.70
C VAL A 121 -0.70 -13.35 -31.38
N SER A 122 -0.05 -12.40 -30.69
CA SER A 122 1.37 -12.49 -30.33
C SER A 122 1.66 -13.65 -29.37
N ILE A 123 0.88 -13.79 -28.29
CA ILE A 123 1.10 -14.83 -27.27
C ILE A 123 0.80 -16.22 -27.84
N VAL A 124 -0.29 -16.37 -28.61
CA VAL A 124 -0.62 -17.64 -29.27
C VAL A 124 0.45 -18.01 -30.31
N ALA A 125 0.89 -17.09 -31.17
CA ALA A 125 1.89 -17.42 -32.18
C ALA A 125 3.25 -17.83 -31.60
N ALA A 126 3.63 -17.20 -30.48
CA ALA A 126 4.94 -17.39 -29.84
C ALA A 126 4.98 -18.60 -28.88
N GLU A 127 3.94 -18.81 -28.08
CA GLU A 127 3.93 -19.82 -27.03
C GLU A 127 3.17 -21.09 -27.43
N ASP A 128 2.08 -21.00 -28.21
CA ASP A 128 1.24 -22.16 -28.54
C ASP A 128 0.39 -21.94 -29.81
N ASP A 129 0.99 -22.16 -30.99
CA ASP A 129 0.38 -21.86 -32.29
C ASP A 129 -0.81 -22.77 -32.67
N ALA A 130 -1.13 -23.75 -31.83
CA ALA A 130 -2.29 -24.63 -31.97
C ALA A 130 -3.28 -24.49 -30.80
N PHE A 131 -3.12 -23.49 -29.93
CA PHE A 131 -3.87 -23.30 -28.69
C PHE A 131 -5.38 -23.50 -28.85
N TRP A 132 -5.98 -22.90 -29.88
CA TRP A 132 -7.42 -22.93 -30.12
C TRP A 132 -7.96 -24.30 -30.57
N ARG A 133 -7.11 -25.28 -30.89
CA ARG A 133 -7.51 -26.55 -31.51
C ARG A 133 -7.23 -27.80 -30.68
N HIS A 134 -6.26 -27.76 -29.79
CA HIS A 134 -5.92 -28.94 -28.97
C HIS A 134 -6.67 -28.92 -27.63
N PRO A 135 -6.93 -30.08 -26.99
CA PRO A 135 -7.62 -30.16 -25.70
C PRO A 135 -6.63 -30.00 -24.53
N GLY A 136 -5.95 -28.86 -24.42
CA GLY A 136 -4.95 -28.59 -23.38
C GLY A 136 -3.57 -29.25 -23.53
N PHE A 137 -3.42 -30.27 -24.37
CA PHE A 137 -2.14 -30.92 -24.65
C PHE A 137 -1.91 -31.13 -26.14
N SER A 138 -0.68 -30.85 -26.60
CA SER A 138 -0.28 -31.05 -28.01
C SER A 138 0.81 -32.12 -28.12
N ALA A 139 0.40 -33.33 -28.50
CA ALA A 139 1.33 -34.44 -28.77
C ALA A 139 2.33 -34.08 -29.87
N TRP A 140 1.90 -33.32 -30.87
CA TRP A 140 2.75 -32.85 -31.95
C TRP A 140 3.83 -31.88 -31.47
N HIS A 141 3.50 -30.96 -30.55
CA HIS A 141 4.48 -30.01 -30.01
C HIS A 141 5.52 -30.71 -29.13
N VAL A 142 5.12 -31.73 -28.37
CA VAL A 142 6.03 -32.57 -27.59
C VAL A 142 6.99 -33.35 -28.49
N LEU A 143 6.47 -34.03 -29.53
CA LEU A 143 7.30 -34.79 -30.47
C LEU A 143 8.26 -33.88 -31.26
N ARG A 144 7.78 -32.72 -31.68
CA ARG A 144 8.60 -31.70 -32.35
C ARG A 144 9.70 -31.19 -31.43
N ALA A 145 9.36 -30.78 -30.20
CA ALA A 145 10.32 -30.29 -29.23
C ALA A 145 11.38 -31.35 -28.89
N MET A 146 10.98 -32.62 -28.76
CA MET A 146 11.89 -33.74 -28.54
C MET A 146 12.86 -33.91 -29.71
N ARG A 147 12.37 -33.90 -30.95
CA ARG A 147 13.23 -33.98 -32.15
C ARG A 147 14.20 -32.80 -32.25
N ASP A 148 13.71 -31.59 -32.00
CA ASP A 148 14.52 -30.37 -32.13
C ASP A 148 15.58 -30.28 -31.02
N ASN A 149 15.26 -30.74 -29.79
CA ASN A 149 16.21 -30.86 -28.68
C ASN A 149 17.29 -31.94 -28.91
N LEU A 150 16.90 -33.08 -29.51
CA LEU A 150 17.84 -34.15 -29.89
C LEU A 150 18.84 -33.67 -30.96
N ARG A 151 18.39 -32.86 -31.91
CA ARG A 151 19.27 -32.29 -32.96
C ARG A 151 20.21 -31.21 -32.43
N ALA A 152 19.79 -30.45 -31.42
CA ALA A 152 20.57 -29.35 -30.86
C ALA A 152 21.51 -29.76 -29.71
N GLY A 153 21.48 -31.03 -29.26
CA GLY A 153 22.32 -31.50 -28.16
C GLY A 153 21.97 -30.89 -26.79
N GLY A 154 20.78 -30.28 -26.65
CA GLY A 154 20.33 -29.56 -25.47
C GLY A 154 18.87 -29.12 -25.59
N VAL A 155 18.31 -28.55 -24.52
CA VAL A 155 16.91 -28.08 -24.51
C VAL A 155 16.81 -26.72 -25.20
N VAL A 156 16.25 -26.69 -26.40
CA VAL A 156 16.09 -25.50 -27.26
C VAL A 156 14.62 -25.15 -27.52
N ALA A 157 13.73 -26.15 -27.52
CA ALA A 157 12.28 -25.99 -27.69
C ALA A 157 11.51 -26.53 -26.48
N GLY A 158 10.52 -25.75 -26.01
CA GLY A 158 9.58 -26.17 -24.97
C GLY A 158 8.35 -26.84 -25.58
N GLY A 159 7.86 -27.91 -24.96
CA GLY A 159 6.67 -28.65 -25.42
C GLY A 159 5.41 -28.44 -24.57
N SER A 160 5.39 -27.42 -23.70
CA SER A 160 4.23 -27.14 -22.83
C SER A 160 3.26 -26.15 -23.48
N THR A 161 1.97 -26.40 -23.37
CA THR A 161 0.88 -25.59 -23.94
C THR A 161 0.52 -24.41 -23.03
N LEU A 162 -0.20 -23.40 -23.55
CA LEU A 162 -0.69 -22.28 -22.73
C LEU A 162 -1.59 -22.76 -21.59
N THR A 163 -2.43 -23.75 -21.82
CA THR A 163 -3.28 -24.38 -20.79
C THR A 163 -2.47 -25.01 -19.67
N GLN A 164 -1.38 -25.71 -20.00
CA GLN A 164 -0.47 -26.28 -19.02
C GLN A 164 0.24 -25.21 -18.19
N GLN A 165 0.67 -24.12 -18.83
CA GLN A 165 1.25 -22.98 -18.13
C GLN A 165 0.23 -22.29 -17.21
N THR A 166 -1.04 -22.20 -17.64
CA THR A 166 -2.14 -21.65 -16.84
C THR A 166 -2.42 -22.51 -15.61
N ALA A 167 -2.54 -23.84 -15.78
CA ALA A 167 -2.71 -24.78 -14.68
C ALA A 167 -1.56 -24.72 -13.67
N LYS A 168 -0.33 -24.57 -14.16
CA LYS A 168 0.86 -24.40 -13.31
C LYS A 168 0.81 -23.11 -12.49
N ASN A 169 0.32 -22.02 -13.07
CA ASN A 169 0.29 -20.71 -12.40
C ASN A 169 -0.87 -20.61 -11.39
N LEU A 170 -2.04 -21.20 -11.67
CA LEU A 170 -3.20 -21.19 -10.77
C LEU A 170 -3.04 -22.11 -9.55
N PHE A 171 -2.53 -23.33 -9.75
CA PHE A 171 -2.53 -24.37 -8.72
C PHE A 171 -1.11 -24.65 -8.18
N TYR A 172 -0.37 -23.58 -7.85
CA TYR A 172 1.02 -23.51 -7.36
C TYR A 172 1.72 -24.83 -7.00
N ARG A 173 2.96 -25.02 -7.47
CA ARG A 173 3.76 -26.23 -7.18
C ARG A 173 4.70 -26.08 -5.99
N GLN A 174 4.77 -27.13 -5.16
CA GLN A 174 5.81 -27.26 -4.12
C GLN A 174 7.17 -27.80 -4.63
N ASP A 175 7.25 -28.46 -5.81
CA ASP A 175 8.52 -29.02 -6.34
C ASP A 175 8.58 -29.15 -7.89
N ARG A 176 9.70 -29.66 -8.45
CA ARG A 176 9.94 -29.89 -9.91
C ARG A 176 9.91 -31.37 -10.34
N SER A 177 9.27 -32.26 -9.59
CA SER A 177 9.28 -33.70 -9.87
C SER A 177 8.48 -34.09 -11.13
N LEU A 178 8.79 -35.26 -11.72
CA LEU A 178 8.02 -35.82 -12.85
C LEU A 178 6.55 -36.07 -12.49
N ARG A 179 6.27 -36.42 -11.22
CA ARG A 179 4.91 -36.55 -10.68
C ARG A 179 4.17 -35.22 -10.76
N SER A 180 4.80 -34.13 -10.32
CA SER A 180 4.23 -32.79 -10.41
C SER A 180 3.99 -32.39 -11.86
N LYS A 181 4.87 -32.77 -12.80
CA LYS A 181 4.66 -32.58 -14.25
C LYS A 181 3.45 -33.35 -14.81
N GLY A 182 3.20 -34.56 -14.31
CA GLY A 182 1.96 -35.29 -14.56
C GLY A 182 0.73 -34.57 -14.03
N MET A 183 0.80 -33.99 -12.82
CA MET A 183 -0.33 -33.28 -12.23
C MET A 183 -0.69 -31.99 -12.98
N GLU A 184 0.28 -31.25 -13.52
CA GLU A 184 0.01 -30.09 -14.40
C GLU A 184 -0.72 -30.50 -15.67
N LEU A 185 -0.38 -31.65 -16.25
CA LEU A 185 -1.12 -32.18 -17.40
C LEU A 185 -2.56 -32.53 -17.01
N VAL A 186 -2.77 -33.20 -15.87
CA VAL A 186 -4.12 -33.51 -15.37
C VAL A 186 -4.93 -32.24 -15.11
N ASN A 187 -4.36 -31.25 -14.43
CA ASN A 187 -5.02 -29.98 -14.15
C ASN A 187 -5.29 -29.17 -15.43
N ALA A 188 -4.41 -29.23 -16.43
CA ALA A 188 -4.65 -28.62 -17.74
C ALA A 188 -5.83 -29.29 -18.47
N LEU A 189 -5.94 -30.62 -18.40
CA LEU A 189 -7.08 -31.34 -18.96
C LEU A 189 -8.39 -31.03 -18.21
N ARG A 190 -8.33 -30.82 -16.89
CA ARG A 190 -9.47 -30.35 -16.08
C ARG A 190 -9.90 -28.95 -16.48
N LEU A 191 -8.97 -28.01 -16.63
CA LEU A 191 -9.29 -26.67 -17.11
C LEU A 191 -10.02 -26.70 -18.46
N GLU A 192 -9.57 -27.53 -19.40
CA GLU A 192 -10.16 -27.63 -20.74
C GLU A 192 -11.51 -28.35 -20.78
N ALA A 193 -11.81 -29.16 -19.76
CA ALA A 193 -13.10 -29.82 -19.66
C ALA A 193 -14.19 -28.90 -19.10
N HIS A 194 -13.81 -27.87 -18.34
CA HIS A 194 -14.73 -27.02 -17.57
C HIS A 194 -14.74 -25.55 -17.97
N PHE A 195 -13.74 -25.08 -18.74
CA PHE A 195 -13.62 -23.68 -19.16
C PHE A 195 -13.35 -23.56 -20.66
N ASP A 196 -13.90 -22.50 -21.25
CA ASP A 196 -13.65 -22.18 -22.65
C ASP A 196 -12.22 -21.66 -22.88
N LYS A 197 -11.73 -21.78 -24.11
CA LYS A 197 -10.38 -21.33 -24.49
C LYS A 197 -10.14 -19.85 -24.20
N THR A 198 -11.17 -19.02 -24.35
CA THR A 198 -11.12 -17.59 -24.04
C THR A 198 -10.94 -17.35 -22.54
N GLU A 199 -11.64 -18.11 -21.70
CA GLU A 199 -11.50 -18.05 -20.24
C GLU A 199 -10.11 -18.51 -19.79
N ILE A 200 -9.63 -19.64 -20.32
CA ILE A 200 -8.28 -20.14 -20.02
C ILE A 200 -7.21 -19.10 -20.39
N LEU A 201 -7.38 -18.43 -21.53
CA LEU A 201 -6.46 -17.37 -21.95
C LEU A 201 -6.57 -16.12 -21.05
N THR A 202 -7.78 -15.77 -20.60
CA THR A 202 -7.99 -14.71 -19.59
C THR A 202 -7.30 -15.05 -18.28
N PHE A 203 -7.40 -16.29 -17.82
CA PHE A 203 -6.72 -16.74 -16.60
C PHE A 203 -5.21 -16.61 -16.75
N TYR A 204 -4.67 -17.05 -17.88
CA TYR A 204 -3.25 -16.87 -18.20
C TYR A 204 -2.84 -15.41 -18.19
N ALA A 205 -3.58 -14.55 -18.91
CA ALA A 205 -3.30 -13.14 -19.08
C ALA A 205 -3.23 -12.40 -17.73
N ASN A 206 -4.00 -12.82 -16.74
CA ASN A 206 -4.07 -12.15 -15.44
C ASN A 206 -3.11 -12.75 -14.38
N GLN A 207 -2.38 -13.82 -14.69
CA GLN A 207 -1.61 -14.58 -13.70
C GLN A 207 -0.10 -14.58 -13.93
N PHE A 208 0.40 -14.23 -15.11
CA PHE A 208 1.84 -14.29 -15.37
C PHE A 208 2.62 -13.20 -14.61
N HIS A 209 3.83 -13.52 -14.17
CA HIS A 209 4.68 -12.60 -13.40
C HIS A 209 5.24 -11.46 -14.27
N VAL A 210 5.32 -10.24 -13.72
CA VAL A 210 5.84 -9.04 -14.41
C VAL A 210 7.08 -8.50 -13.71
N THR A 211 6.95 -8.01 -12.48
CA THR A 211 8.06 -7.42 -11.70
C THR A 211 7.71 -7.39 -10.22
N GLY A 212 8.65 -7.65 -9.31
CA GLY A 212 8.38 -7.69 -7.86
C GLY A 212 7.13 -8.51 -7.55
N ASN A 213 6.09 -7.82 -7.06
CA ASN A 213 4.77 -8.37 -6.76
C ASN A 213 3.76 -8.19 -7.93
N GLY A 214 4.04 -7.40 -8.96
CA GLY A 214 3.15 -7.21 -10.10
C GLY A 214 2.97 -8.45 -10.99
N ARG A 215 1.71 -8.79 -11.30
CA ARG A 215 1.29 -9.90 -12.16
C ARG A 215 0.18 -9.48 -13.14
N GLY A 216 0.18 -10.13 -14.30
CA GLY A 216 -0.86 -9.99 -15.31
C GLY A 216 -0.61 -8.89 -16.34
N PHE A 217 -1.43 -8.93 -17.39
CA PHE A 217 -1.25 -8.14 -18.60
C PHE A 217 -1.46 -6.65 -18.38
N GLY A 218 -2.50 -6.25 -17.63
CA GLY A 218 -2.75 -4.84 -17.31
C GLY A 218 -1.58 -4.21 -16.55
N ILE A 219 -1.01 -4.93 -15.57
CA ILE A 219 0.17 -4.49 -14.83
C ILE A 219 1.39 -4.36 -15.76
N ALA A 220 1.56 -5.30 -16.70
CA ALA A 220 2.66 -5.26 -17.64
C ALA A 220 2.58 -4.05 -18.60
N ALA A 221 1.37 -3.72 -19.08
CA ALA A 221 1.12 -2.55 -19.91
C ALA A 221 1.51 -1.24 -19.19
N ARG A 222 1.08 -1.11 -17.93
CA ARG A 222 1.41 0.04 -17.07
C ARG A 222 2.89 0.11 -16.70
N HIS A 223 3.51 -1.00 -16.31
CA HIS A 223 4.94 -1.02 -15.91
C HIS A 223 5.88 -0.66 -17.04
N PHE A 224 5.68 -1.24 -18.24
CA PHE A 224 6.62 -1.08 -19.35
C PHE A 224 6.36 0.14 -20.24
N PHE A 225 5.11 0.60 -20.34
CA PHE A 225 4.71 1.62 -21.31
C PHE A 225 3.86 2.76 -20.73
N ASP A 226 3.43 2.68 -19.46
CA ASP A 226 2.51 3.64 -18.83
C ASP A 226 1.19 3.80 -19.60
N LYS A 227 0.66 2.68 -20.12
CA LYS A 227 -0.51 2.62 -21.00
C LYS A 227 -1.55 1.62 -20.49
N GLU A 228 -2.81 1.84 -20.86
CA GLU A 228 -3.83 0.82 -20.73
C GLU A 228 -3.68 -0.28 -21.81
N PRO A 229 -4.17 -1.51 -21.55
CA PRO A 229 -4.17 -2.60 -22.51
C PRO A 229 -4.54 -2.19 -23.94
N GLU A 230 -5.64 -1.45 -24.10
CA GLU A 230 -6.22 -1.08 -25.39
C GLU A 230 -5.36 -0.08 -26.18
N GLU A 231 -4.46 0.63 -25.52
CA GLU A 231 -3.58 1.65 -26.11
C GLU A 231 -2.26 1.05 -26.65
N LEU A 232 -2.02 -0.24 -26.43
CA LEU A 232 -0.80 -0.91 -26.82
C LEU A 232 -0.74 -1.15 -28.33
N THR A 233 0.41 -0.82 -28.91
CA THR A 233 0.76 -1.11 -30.30
C THR A 233 1.13 -2.59 -30.49
N LEU A 234 1.18 -3.06 -31.75
CA LEU A 234 1.60 -4.42 -32.07
C LEU A 234 3.02 -4.74 -31.54
N VAL A 235 3.96 -3.79 -31.60
CA VAL A 235 5.33 -3.98 -31.09
C VAL A 235 5.33 -4.16 -29.57
N GLU A 236 4.59 -3.32 -28.85
CA GLU A 236 4.47 -3.39 -27.39
C GLU A 236 3.78 -4.69 -26.96
N CYS A 237 2.71 -5.09 -27.66
CA CYS A 237 2.04 -6.38 -27.47
C CYS A 237 2.97 -7.57 -27.73
N ALA A 238 3.76 -7.54 -28.81
CA ALA A 238 4.71 -8.59 -29.13
C ALA A 238 5.85 -8.70 -28.09
N PHE A 239 6.30 -7.55 -27.56
CA PHE A 239 7.25 -7.52 -26.45
C PHE A 239 6.65 -8.16 -25.18
N LEU A 240 5.45 -7.74 -24.77
CA LEU A 240 4.78 -8.27 -23.56
C LEU A 240 4.46 -9.76 -23.68
N ALA A 241 4.10 -10.24 -24.87
CA ALA A 241 3.94 -11.68 -25.13
C ALA A 241 5.27 -12.43 -25.01
N GLY A 242 6.36 -11.85 -25.51
CA GLY A 242 7.70 -12.42 -25.42
C GLY A 242 8.31 -12.41 -24.01
N LEU A 243 7.92 -11.43 -23.19
CA LEU A 243 8.37 -11.18 -21.82
C LEU A 243 8.08 -12.36 -20.87
N VAL A 244 6.92 -13.02 -21.04
CA VAL A 244 6.37 -14.00 -20.09
C VAL A 244 7.35 -15.14 -19.77
N LYS A 245 8.22 -15.48 -20.71
CA LYS A 245 9.24 -16.54 -20.53
C LYS A 245 10.27 -16.21 -19.46
N ALA A 246 10.66 -14.95 -19.30
CA ALA A 246 11.66 -14.51 -18.33
C ALA A 246 11.54 -13.00 -18.02
N PRO A 247 10.57 -12.57 -17.21
CA PRO A 247 10.23 -11.15 -17.03
C PRO A 247 11.42 -10.26 -16.61
N ALA A 248 12.11 -10.63 -15.51
CA ALA A 248 13.27 -9.90 -14.99
C ALA A 248 14.50 -9.87 -15.94
N TRP A 249 14.52 -10.74 -16.95
CA TRP A 249 15.59 -10.80 -17.96
C TRP A 249 15.37 -9.77 -19.08
N TYR A 250 14.13 -9.39 -19.34
CA TYR A 250 13.81 -8.40 -20.37
C TYR A 250 13.51 -7.01 -19.80
N ASP A 251 13.44 -6.88 -18.46
CA ASP A 251 13.15 -5.60 -17.79
C ASP A 251 14.35 -4.63 -17.85
N PRO A 252 14.22 -3.47 -18.55
CA PRO A 252 15.28 -2.48 -18.68
C PRO A 252 15.36 -1.52 -17.48
N PHE A 253 14.45 -1.59 -16.51
CA PHE A 253 14.42 -0.72 -15.34
C PHE A 253 15.14 -1.31 -14.12
N LEU A 254 15.74 -2.50 -14.27
CA LEU A 254 16.49 -3.19 -13.22
C LEU A 254 18.00 -3.06 -13.40
N GLY A 255 18.69 -2.62 -12.35
CA GLY A 255 20.16 -2.58 -12.26
C GLY A 255 20.80 -1.34 -12.88
N ASP A 256 22.04 -1.48 -13.33
CA ASP A 256 22.86 -0.41 -13.91
C ASP A 256 22.65 -0.23 -15.43
N GLU A 257 23.30 0.79 -16.01
CA GLU A 257 23.16 1.13 -17.44
C GLU A 257 23.66 0.02 -18.37
N THR A 258 24.64 -0.79 -17.94
CA THR A 258 25.12 -1.95 -18.68
C THR A 258 24.06 -3.04 -18.76
N ARG A 259 23.42 -3.35 -17.63
CA ARG A 259 22.29 -4.29 -17.59
C ARG A 259 21.10 -3.80 -18.40
N ARG A 260 20.79 -2.50 -18.33
CA ARG A 260 19.72 -1.87 -19.13
C ARG A 260 19.94 -2.06 -20.62
N THR A 261 21.14 -1.76 -21.12
CA THR A 261 21.47 -1.90 -22.55
C THR A 261 21.34 -3.36 -23.01
N ALA A 262 21.84 -4.30 -22.20
CA ALA A 262 21.69 -5.73 -22.48
C ALA A 262 20.22 -6.18 -22.46
N ALA A 263 19.41 -5.71 -21.49
CA ALA A 263 17.98 -6.01 -21.40
C ALA A 263 17.22 -5.53 -22.65
N ILE A 264 17.48 -4.30 -23.11
CA ILE A 264 16.88 -3.73 -24.33
C ILE A 264 17.26 -4.58 -25.56
N GLY A 265 18.52 -4.98 -25.70
CA GLY A 265 18.95 -5.83 -26.81
C GLY A 265 18.25 -7.20 -26.80
N ARG A 266 18.10 -7.81 -25.63
CA ARG A 266 17.36 -9.09 -25.46
C ARG A 266 15.88 -8.93 -25.74
N ALA A 267 15.27 -7.83 -25.27
CA ALA A 267 13.88 -7.49 -25.52
C ALA A 267 13.61 -7.33 -27.02
N LYS A 268 14.50 -6.63 -27.74
CA LYS A 268 14.41 -6.48 -29.20
C LYS A 268 14.48 -7.83 -29.90
N ASN A 269 15.48 -8.66 -29.59
CA ASN A 269 15.63 -10.00 -30.18
C ASN A 269 14.41 -10.89 -29.92
N ARG A 270 13.85 -10.85 -28.71
CA ARG A 270 12.66 -11.64 -28.36
C ARG A 270 11.43 -11.13 -29.10
N THR A 271 11.26 -9.81 -29.22
CA THR A 271 10.15 -9.20 -29.97
C THR A 271 10.25 -9.53 -31.46
N THR A 272 11.45 -9.51 -32.05
CA THR A 272 11.70 -9.96 -33.44
C THR A 272 11.27 -11.41 -33.63
N TYR A 273 11.61 -12.30 -32.68
CA TYR A 273 11.16 -13.69 -32.71
C TYR A 273 9.62 -13.79 -32.71
N VAL A 274 8.94 -13.06 -31.81
CA VAL A 274 7.47 -13.08 -31.71
C VAL A 274 6.82 -12.57 -33.00
N LEU A 275 7.26 -11.43 -33.52
CA LEU A 275 6.78 -10.89 -34.80
C LEU A 275 7.00 -11.88 -35.96
N GLY A 276 8.17 -12.54 -36.01
CA GLY A 276 8.45 -13.57 -37.01
C GLY A 276 7.52 -14.78 -36.90
N ARG A 277 7.14 -15.17 -35.67
CA ARG A 277 6.15 -16.23 -35.44
C ARG A 277 4.76 -15.83 -35.90
N ILE A 278 4.34 -14.59 -35.68
CA ILE A 278 3.05 -14.08 -36.17
C ILE A 278 2.97 -14.21 -37.69
N VAL A 279 4.05 -13.86 -38.41
CA VAL A 279 4.12 -13.98 -39.88
C VAL A 279 4.15 -15.44 -40.36
N ALA A 280 4.84 -16.33 -39.63
CA ALA A 280 5.05 -17.72 -40.05
C ALA A 280 3.85 -18.65 -39.82
N VAL A 281 2.97 -18.32 -38.86
CA VAL A 281 1.83 -19.17 -38.49
C VAL A 281 0.63 -18.87 -39.38
N ARG A 282 -0.15 -19.90 -39.73
CA ARG A 282 -1.36 -19.73 -40.54
C ARG A 282 -2.38 -18.85 -39.81
N PRO A 283 -3.02 -17.86 -40.46
CA PRO A 283 -3.90 -16.92 -39.78
C PRO A 283 -5.15 -17.60 -39.18
N GLU A 284 -5.60 -18.71 -39.75
CA GLU A 284 -6.73 -19.52 -39.24
C GLU A 284 -6.41 -20.26 -37.93
N LEU A 285 -5.14 -20.29 -37.52
CA LEU A 285 -4.71 -20.80 -36.22
C LEU A 285 -4.59 -19.69 -35.16
N LEU A 286 -4.55 -18.42 -35.58
CA LEU A 286 -4.40 -17.27 -34.67
C LEU A 286 -5.72 -16.51 -34.46
N ALA A 287 -6.72 -16.73 -35.33
CA ALA A 287 -7.99 -16.02 -35.36
C ALA A 287 -9.00 -16.41 -34.27
N GLY A 288 -8.54 -16.99 -33.15
CA GLY A 288 -9.40 -17.40 -32.03
C GLY A 288 -10.02 -18.80 -32.20
N PRO A 289 -11.08 -19.10 -31.42
CA PRO A 289 -11.80 -20.37 -31.50
C PRO A 289 -12.35 -20.64 -32.90
N PRO A 290 -12.39 -21.94 -33.32
CA PRO A 290 -13.01 -22.33 -34.58
C PRO A 290 -14.51 -21.97 -34.58
N PRO A 291 -15.09 -21.60 -35.73
CA PRO A 291 -16.49 -21.19 -35.79
C PRO A 291 -17.42 -22.35 -35.47
N HIS A 292 -18.47 -22.07 -34.69
CA HIS A 292 -19.65 -22.94 -34.66
C HIS A 292 -20.48 -22.72 -35.94
N ARG A 293 -21.39 -23.66 -36.21
CA ARG A 293 -22.26 -23.62 -37.39
C ARG A 293 -23.07 -22.31 -37.39
N GLY A 294 -22.88 -21.46 -38.40
CA GLY A 294 -23.53 -20.14 -38.50
C GLY A 294 -22.66 -18.94 -38.12
N GLU A 295 -21.42 -19.16 -37.66
CA GLU A 295 -20.48 -18.09 -37.26
C GLU A 295 -19.32 -17.89 -38.26
N GLU A 296 -19.39 -18.51 -39.44
CA GLU A 296 -18.29 -18.53 -40.42
C GLU A 296 -17.88 -17.11 -40.86
N ALA A 297 -18.85 -16.21 -41.03
CA ALA A 297 -18.59 -14.81 -41.39
C ALA A 297 -17.84 -14.02 -40.31
N ALA A 298 -18.13 -14.29 -39.03
CA ALA A 298 -17.43 -13.66 -37.91
C ALA A 298 -15.99 -14.16 -37.79
N PHE A 299 -15.77 -15.47 -38.04
CA PHE A 299 -14.43 -16.06 -38.07
C PHE A 299 -13.58 -15.50 -39.22
N GLU A 300 -14.14 -15.39 -40.42
CA GLU A 300 -13.43 -14.77 -41.57
C GLU A 300 -13.03 -13.31 -41.29
N LYS A 301 -13.87 -12.55 -40.58
CA LYS A 301 -13.52 -11.19 -40.13
C LYS A 301 -12.31 -11.19 -39.19
N ARG A 302 -12.23 -12.15 -38.25
CA ARG A 302 -11.07 -12.31 -37.36
C ARG A 302 -9.82 -12.71 -38.14
N VAL A 303 -9.93 -13.65 -39.09
CA VAL A 303 -8.83 -14.05 -39.99
C VAL A 303 -8.31 -12.86 -40.79
N ALA A 304 -9.20 -12.01 -41.32
CA ALA A 304 -8.81 -10.79 -42.02
C ALA A 304 -8.07 -9.79 -41.12
N ALA A 305 -8.47 -9.66 -39.85
CA ALA A 305 -7.75 -8.83 -38.88
C ALA A 305 -6.34 -9.38 -38.59
N VAL A 306 -6.20 -10.70 -38.43
CA VAL A 306 -4.89 -11.36 -38.28
C VAL A 306 -4.01 -11.11 -39.50
N ARG A 307 -4.53 -11.21 -40.73
CA ARG A 307 -3.76 -10.93 -41.95
C ARG A 307 -3.23 -9.50 -41.99
N LYS A 308 -4.00 -8.52 -41.49
CA LYS A 308 -3.52 -7.13 -41.35
C LYS A 308 -2.35 -7.04 -40.37
N LEU A 309 -2.46 -7.70 -39.21
CA LEU A 309 -1.38 -7.75 -38.21
C LEU A 309 -0.13 -8.47 -38.74
N GLN A 310 -0.29 -9.52 -39.56
CA GLN A 310 0.83 -10.20 -40.21
C GLN A 310 1.54 -9.28 -41.21
N ALA A 311 0.79 -8.52 -42.00
CA ALA A 311 1.37 -7.54 -42.93
C ALA A 311 2.12 -6.42 -42.18
N GLU A 312 1.58 -5.95 -41.05
CA GLU A 312 2.24 -4.99 -40.19
C GLU A 312 3.51 -5.56 -39.54
N ALA A 313 3.44 -6.78 -38.99
CA ALA A 313 4.59 -7.49 -38.42
C ALA A 313 5.70 -7.69 -39.46
N ALA A 314 5.37 -8.07 -40.69
CA ALA A 314 6.33 -8.20 -41.79
C ALA A 314 7.01 -6.87 -42.11
N ARG A 315 6.25 -5.76 -42.15
CA ARG A 315 6.81 -4.41 -42.35
C ARG A 315 7.74 -3.99 -41.21
N LEU A 316 7.39 -4.31 -39.96
CA LEU A 316 8.22 -4.01 -38.78
C LEU A 316 9.53 -4.81 -38.79
N LEU A 317 9.49 -6.07 -39.25
CA LEU A 317 10.69 -6.90 -39.40
C LEU A 317 11.62 -6.38 -40.50
N ASP A 318 11.07 -5.86 -41.59
CA ASP A 318 11.84 -5.33 -42.73
C ASP A 318 12.44 -3.94 -42.44
N ARG A 319 11.63 -3.02 -41.92
CA ARG A 319 12.05 -1.63 -41.64
C ARG A 319 12.75 -1.43 -40.31
N GLY A 320 12.70 -2.44 -39.44
CA GLY A 320 13.08 -2.33 -38.04
C GLY A 320 12.02 -1.62 -37.19
N PHE A 321 12.14 -1.81 -35.87
CA PHE A 321 11.25 -1.22 -34.87
C PHE A 321 12.04 -0.86 -33.60
N GLU A 322 11.44 0.01 -32.81
CA GLU A 322 11.89 0.37 -31.47
C GLU A 322 10.81 0.03 -30.44
N ILE A 323 11.24 -0.31 -29.23
CA ILE A 323 10.35 -0.59 -28.11
C ILE A 323 10.39 0.65 -27.21
N PRO A 324 9.31 1.48 -27.17
CA PRO A 324 9.33 2.76 -26.48
C PRO A 324 9.13 2.58 -24.98
N PHE A 325 10.12 2.02 -24.28
CA PHE A 325 10.06 1.83 -22.84
C PHE A 325 9.82 3.15 -22.11
N ARG A 326 8.69 3.23 -21.41
CA ARG A 326 8.31 4.37 -20.59
C ARG A 326 7.84 3.80 -19.26
N ARG A 327 8.72 3.87 -18.26
CA ARG A 327 8.41 3.34 -16.92
C ARG A 327 7.18 4.07 -16.38
N GLY A 328 6.09 3.34 -16.17
CA GLY A 328 4.94 3.89 -15.46
C GLY A 328 5.30 4.24 -14.03
N ASN A 329 4.79 5.36 -13.53
CA ASN A 329 4.84 5.69 -12.11
C ASN A 329 3.74 4.91 -11.40
N PHE A 330 3.95 3.60 -11.28
CA PHE A 330 3.02 2.75 -10.57
C PHE A 330 3.66 2.29 -9.27
N ARG A 331 3.67 3.22 -8.31
CA ARG A 331 3.67 2.85 -6.90
C ARG A 331 2.21 2.65 -6.54
N TYR A 332 1.86 1.48 -6.04
CA TYR A 332 0.61 1.37 -5.31
C TYR A 332 0.82 2.04 -3.96
N GLU A 333 -0.01 3.05 -3.73
CA GLU A 333 0.19 4.01 -2.67
C GLU A 333 -0.50 3.46 -1.43
N SER A 334 0.27 3.12 -0.39
CA SER A 334 -0.29 2.72 0.90
C SER A 334 -1.24 3.83 1.35
N SER A 335 -2.49 3.48 1.62
CA SER A 335 -3.45 4.42 2.21
C SER A 335 -3.34 4.30 3.72
N ALA A 336 -3.26 5.42 4.43
CA ALA A 336 -3.25 5.47 5.90
C ALA A 336 -4.34 4.56 6.52
N VAL A 337 -5.53 4.52 5.90
CA VAL A 337 -6.66 3.69 6.30
C VAL A 337 -6.39 2.20 6.10
N LEU A 338 -5.89 1.80 4.93
CA LEU A 338 -5.61 0.39 4.62
C LEU A 338 -4.48 -0.13 5.51
N ASP A 339 -3.45 0.67 5.76
CA ASP A 339 -2.34 0.32 6.65
C ASP A 339 -2.85 0.07 8.09
N GLU A 340 -3.78 0.91 8.58
CA GLU A 340 -4.38 0.73 9.90
C GLU A 340 -5.26 -0.52 9.97
N VAL A 341 -6.11 -0.76 8.97
CA VAL A 341 -6.97 -1.95 8.96
C VAL A 341 -6.13 -3.23 8.85
N ALA A 342 -5.07 -3.24 8.03
CA ALA A 342 -4.12 -4.36 7.96
C ALA A 342 -3.42 -4.61 9.30
N ARG A 343 -2.96 -3.53 9.97
CA ARG A 343 -2.34 -3.61 11.29
C ARG A 343 -3.30 -4.23 12.31
N ARG A 344 -4.56 -3.81 12.33
CA ARG A 344 -5.58 -4.34 13.25
C ARG A 344 -5.90 -5.81 13.00
N LEU A 345 -5.98 -6.24 11.74
CA LEU A 345 -6.17 -7.65 11.39
C LEU A 345 -4.99 -8.53 11.82
N SER A 346 -3.82 -7.94 12.01
CA SER A 346 -2.60 -8.60 12.49
C SER A 346 -2.44 -8.59 14.01
N GLU A 347 -3.42 -8.07 14.76
CA GLU A 347 -3.42 -8.00 16.23
C GLU A 347 -4.57 -8.84 16.83
N PRO A 348 -4.44 -9.32 18.09
CA PRO A 348 -5.56 -9.93 18.80
C PRO A 348 -6.76 -8.98 18.91
N PRO A 349 -8.02 -9.49 18.80
CA PRO A 349 -8.40 -10.91 18.74
C PRO A 349 -8.44 -11.49 17.32
N PHE A 350 -8.16 -10.72 16.26
CA PHE A 350 -8.37 -11.16 14.88
C PHE A 350 -7.46 -12.32 14.47
N VAL A 351 -6.19 -12.27 14.85
CA VAL A 351 -5.23 -13.35 14.59
C VAL A 351 -5.69 -14.66 15.23
N ASP A 352 -6.20 -14.61 16.45
CA ASP A 352 -6.67 -15.80 17.17
C ASP A 352 -7.93 -16.38 16.50
N ILE A 353 -8.90 -15.52 16.18
CA ILE A 353 -10.17 -15.92 15.53
C ILE A 353 -9.93 -16.53 14.14
N LEU A 354 -9.08 -15.89 13.33
CA LEU A 354 -8.79 -16.35 11.97
C LEU A 354 -7.96 -17.63 11.98
N GLY A 355 -7.00 -17.73 12.91
CA GLY A 355 -6.20 -18.93 13.13
C GLY A 355 -7.05 -20.14 13.53
N GLU A 356 -8.02 -19.98 14.43
CA GLU A 356 -8.97 -21.05 14.81
C GLU A 356 -9.79 -21.57 13.61
N LYS A 357 -10.06 -20.71 12.63
CA LYS A 357 -10.85 -21.02 11.44
C LYS A 357 -10.00 -21.47 10.25
N GLY A 358 -8.68 -21.49 10.37
CA GLY A 358 -7.75 -21.88 9.32
C GLY A 358 -7.66 -20.87 8.16
N PHE A 359 -8.01 -19.61 8.39
CA PHE A 359 -7.88 -18.54 7.39
C PHE A 359 -6.64 -17.68 7.64
N ASP A 360 -5.94 -17.31 6.58
CA ASP A 360 -4.94 -16.24 6.61
C ASP A 360 -5.68 -14.87 6.54
N PRO A 361 -5.37 -13.89 7.43
CA PRO A 361 -5.93 -12.54 7.39
C PRO A 361 -5.87 -11.84 6.03
N ALA A 362 -4.96 -12.24 5.15
CA ALA A 362 -4.79 -11.63 3.83
C ALA A 362 -5.59 -12.32 2.70
N SER A 363 -6.26 -13.45 2.95
CA SER A 363 -6.82 -14.31 1.90
C SER A 363 -8.36 -14.38 1.88
N GLY A 364 -8.98 -13.85 0.82
CA GLY A 364 -10.38 -14.08 0.47
C GLY A 364 -11.44 -13.54 1.44
N LEU A 365 -11.08 -12.59 2.32
CA LEU A 365 -11.99 -11.98 3.28
C LEU A 365 -12.65 -10.73 2.71
N VAL A 366 -13.93 -10.55 2.99
CA VAL A 366 -14.60 -9.26 2.82
C VAL A 366 -14.49 -8.50 4.14
N VAL A 367 -13.79 -7.37 4.12
CA VAL A 367 -13.58 -6.55 5.31
C VAL A 367 -14.53 -5.36 5.28
N ILE A 368 -15.44 -5.29 6.25
CA ILE A 368 -16.32 -4.13 6.44
C ILE A 368 -15.80 -3.34 7.63
N THR A 369 -15.42 -2.08 7.40
CA THR A 369 -14.83 -1.21 8.41
C THR A 369 -15.90 -0.43 9.19
N THR A 370 -15.49 0.30 10.24
CA THR A 370 -16.36 1.25 10.93
C THR A 370 -16.40 2.64 10.27
N LEU A 371 -15.57 2.84 9.25
CA LEU A 371 -15.37 4.12 8.58
C LEU A 371 -16.62 4.51 7.81
N ASP A 372 -16.96 5.78 7.85
CA ASP A 372 -18.09 6.36 7.16
C ASP A 372 -17.59 7.12 5.93
N ALA A 373 -18.06 6.75 4.74
CA ALA A 373 -17.56 7.33 3.49
C ALA A 373 -17.81 8.84 3.39
N ALA A 374 -18.90 9.33 3.99
CA ALA A 374 -19.18 10.76 4.04
C ALA A 374 -18.24 11.43 5.05
N ALA A 375 -18.13 10.90 6.27
CA ALA A 375 -17.22 11.47 7.27
C ALA A 375 -15.76 11.48 6.80
N GLU A 376 -15.30 10.44 6.10
CA GLU A 376 -13.96 10.35 5.52
C GLU A 376 -13.71 11.45 4.48
N ARG A 377 -14.67 11.66 3.58
CA ARG A 377 -14.59 12.72 2.57
C ARG A 377 -14.61 14.11 3.20
N GLU A 378 -15.49 14.35 4.18
CA GLU A 378 -15.56 15.61 4.93
C GLU A 378 -14.26 15.87 5.71
N ALA A 379 -13.71 14.85 6.40
CA ALA A 379 -12.46 14.98 7.14
C ALA A 379 -11.26 15.24 6.21
N THR A 380 -11.23 14.58 5.06
CA THR A 380 -10.18 14.78 4.03
C THR A 380 -10.25 16.20 3.50
N TRP A 381 -11.46 16.67 3.16
CA TRP A 381 -11.68 18.03 2.70
C TRP A 381 -11.30 19.05 3.74
N ALA A 382 -11.80 18.94 4.97
CA ALA A 382 -11.48 19.87 6.04
C ALA A 382 -9.96 19.96 6.28
N LEU A 383 -9.25 18.83 6.29
CA LEU A 383 -7.81 18.83 6.47
C LEU A 383 -7.09 19.49 5.29
N TRP A 384 -7.35 19.03 4.07
CA TRP A 384 -6.59 19.47 2.89
C TRP A 384 -6.91 20.92 2.51
N HIS A 385 -8.18 21.32 2.59
CA HIS A 385 -8.62 22.69 2.33
C HIS A 385 -7.94 23.69 3.27
N HIS A 386 -7.86 23.40 4.57
CA HIS A 386 -7.22 24.30 5.53
C HIS A 386 -5.70 24.20 5.53
N LEU A 387 -5.13 23.03 5.19
CA LEU A 387 -3.69 22.93 4.95
C LEU A 387 -3.25 23.76 3.76
N THR A 388 -4.07 23.93 2.72
CA THR A 388 -3.80 24.90 1.64
C THR A 388 -3.53 26.29 2.23
N GLU A 389 -4.42 26.80 3.09
CA GLU A 389 -4.30 28.16 3.64
C GLU A 389 -3.11 28.32 4.57
N VAL A 390 -3.02 27.44 5.58
CA VAL A 390 -1.97 27.51 6.59
C VAL A 390 -0.62 27.19 5.97
N GLY A 391 -0.56 26.23 5.05
CA GLY A 391 0.65 25.85 4.34
C GLY A 391 1.18 26.95 3.44
N ILE A 392 0.31 27.59 2.63
CA ILE A 392 0.70 28.77 1.84
C ILE A 392 1.28 29.87 2.74
N GLN A 393 0.64 30.12 3.88
CA GLN A 393 1.07 31.16 4.81
C GLN A 393 2.42 30.83 5.47
N LEU A 394 2.56 29.64 6.08
CA LEU A 394 3.77 29.28 6.82
C LEU A 394 4.98 29.03 5.92
N GLU A 395 4.76 28.53 4.71
CA GLU A 395 5.83 28.25 3.74
C GLU A 395 6.06 29.40 2.76
N ALA A 396 5.33 30.51 2.92
CA ALA A 396 5.38 31.67 2.05
C ALA A 396 5.26 31.33 0.55
N LYS A 397 4.35 30.41 0.20
CA LYS A 397 4.10 30.02 -1.20
C LYS A 397 3.55 31.21 -2.00
N THR A 398 3.84 31.24 -3.30
CA THR A 398 3.37 32.26 -4.24
C THR A 398 2.30 31.70 -5.18
N ALA A 399 1.73 32.55 -6.04
CA ALA A 399 0.76 32.14 -7.07
C ALA A 399 1.26 30.99 -7.97
N ALA A 400 2.59 30.85 -8.14
CA ALA A 400 3.18 29.74 -8.90
C ALA A 400 2.87 28.36 -8.28
N ALA A 401 2.64 28.28 -6.97
CA ALA A 401 2.30 27.03 -6.29
C ALA A 401 0.88 26.53 -6.62
N LEU A 402 0.01 27.39 -7.17
CA LEU A 402 -1.34 27.02 -7.58
C LEU A 402 -1.35 26.18 -8.88
N VAL A 403 -0.28 26.27 -9.68
CA VAL A 403 -0.14 25.57 -10.96
C VAL A 403 0.96 24.51 -10.85
N PRO A 404 0.62 23.26 -10.48
CA PRO A 404 1.61 22.21 -10.33
C PRO A 404 2.28 21.86 -11.68
N ALA A 405 3.61 21.70 -11.63
CA ALA A 405 4.41 21.39 -12.82
C ALA A 405 4.18 19.95 -13.31
N GLY A 406 4.08 19.77 -14.63
CA GLY A 406 4.02 18.44 -15.27
C GLY A 406 2.68 17.73 -15.15
N VAL A 407 1.65 18.39 -14.62
CA VAL A 407 0.29 17.82 -14.53
C VAL A 407 -0.45 18.05 -15.85
N LYS A 408 -1.08 16.99 -16.38
CA LYS A 408 -1.90 17.07 -17.59
C LYS A 408 -3.30 17.61 -17.25
N PRO A 409 -3.97 18.30 -18.19
CA PRO A 409 -5.38 18.68 -18.03
C PRO A 409 -6.26 17.46 -17.72
N PRO A 410 -7.40 17.66 -17.02
CA PRO A 410 -8.32 16.57 -16.75
C PRO A 410 -8.80 15.94 -18.07
N ARG A 411 -8.90 14.60 -18.07
CA ARG A 411 -9.48 13.86 -19.19
C ARG A 411 -10.96 14.25 -19.31
N PHE A 412 -11.43 14.43 -20.54
CA PHE A 412 -12.86 14.60 -20.79
C PHE A 412 -13.60 13.30 -20.44
N ASP A 413 -14.48 13.39 -19.45
CA ASP A 413 -15.22 12.27 -18.87
C ASP A 413 -16.59 12.76 -18.33
N PRO A 414 -17.58 12.98 -19.21
CA PRO A 414 -18.86 13.59 -18.84
C PRO A 414 -19.79 12.65 -18.06
N ASP A 415 -19.45 11.36 -17.95
CA ASP A 415 -20.27 10.35 -17.29
C ASP A 415 -20.10 10.37 -15.77
N PHE A 416 -19.09 11.08 -15.25
CA PHE A 416 -18.74 11.11 -13.82
C PHE A 416 -18.76 12.54 -13.26
N PRO A 417 -19.95 13.03 -12.86
CA PRO A 417 -20.09 14.38 -12.32
C PRO A 417 -19.31 14.56 -11.00
N PRO A 418 -18.80 15.77 -10.73
CA PRO A 418 -18.12 16.06 -9.48
C PRO A 418 -19.06 15.90 -8.29
N THR A 419 -18.55 15.34 -7.19
CA THR A 419 -19.27 15.24 -5.92
C THR A 419 -18.81 16.32 -4.94
N ARG A 420 -19.66 16.68 -3.98
CA ARG A 420 -19.30 17.68 -2.97
C ARG A 420 -18.10 17.20 -2.15
N HIS A 421 -17.15 18.12 -1.93
CA HIS A 421 -15.89 17.94 -1.20
C HIS A 421 -14.90 16.96 -1.85
N GLU A 422 -15.13 16.64 -3.13
CA GLU A 422 -14.18 15.90 -3.92
C GLU A 422 -13.03 16.79 -4.39
N PHE A 423 -11.82 16.22 -4.44
CA PHE A 423 -10.66 16.90 -5.02
C PHE A 423 -10.33 16.34 -6.40
N ARG A 424 -10.12 17.23 -7.37
CA ARG A 424 -9.72 16.87 -8.74
C ARG A 424 -8.80 17.93 -9.33
N TYR A 425 -8.19 17.63 -10.47
CA TYR A 425 -7.53 18.66 -11.27
C TYR A 425 -8.56 19.35 -12.17
N GLY A 426 -8.48 20.67 -12.24
CA GLY A 426 -9.28 21.49 -13.16
C GLY A 426 -8.40 22.26 -14.14
N SER A 427 -8.86 22.47 -15.36
CA SER A 427 -8.21 23.38 -16.31
C SER A 427 -8.94 24.71 -16.37
N VAL A 428 -8.23 25.83 -16.23
CA VAL A 428 -8.81 27.17 -16.36
C VAL A 428 -9.30 27.38 -17.79
N ARG A 429 -10.60 27.59 -17.97
CA ARG A 429 -11.22 27.95 -19.27
C ARG A 429 -11.14 29.44 -19.52
N GLY A 430 -11.39 30.24 -18.51
CA GLY A 430 -11.47 31.69 -18.64
C GLY A 430 -11.76 32.42 -17.34
N VAL A 431 -11.83 33.73 -17.46
CA VAL A 431 -12.22 34.64 -16.38
C VAL A 431 -13.66 35.09 -16.64
N LEU A 432 -14.53 34.94 -15.66
CA LEU A 432 -15.88 35.50 -15.67
C LEU A 432 -15.85 36.81 -14.88
N ASP A 433 -16.57 37.84 -15.34
CA ASP A 433 -16.61 39.14 -14.66
C ASP A 433 -18.05 39.63 -14.39
N PRO A 434 -18.84 38.88 -13.58
CA PRO A 434 -20.14 39.35 -13.14
C PRO A 434 -19.99 40.59 -12.24
N GLU A 435 -20.59 41.71 -12.64
CA GLU A 435 -20.69 42.93 -11.83
C GLU A 435 -19.32 43.53 -11.42
N GLY A 436 -18.27 43.37 -12.24
CA GLY A 436 -16.93 43.91 -11.95
C GLY A 436 -16.15 43.10 -10.90
N LYS A 437 -16.57 41.86 -10.65
CA LYS A 437 -15.89 40.90 -9.79
C LYS A 437 -15.32 39.81 -10.69
N LYS A 438 -14.00 39.61 -10.67
CA LYS A 438 -13.36 38.51 -11.40
C LYS A 438 -13.59 37.17 -10.68
N HIS A 439 -14.09 36.18 -11.40
CA HIS A 439 -14.23 34.76 -11.04
C HIS A 439 -13.44 33.91 -12.06
N LEU A 440 -13.11 32.67 -11.72
CA LEU A 440 -12.49 31.74 -12.66
C LEU A 440 -13.48 30.65 -13.06
N GLU A 441 -13.56 30.36 -14.36
CA GLU A 441 -14.26 29.19 -14.87
C GLU A 441 -13.25 28.06 -15.12
N LEU A 442 -13.54 26.89 -14.56
CA LEU A 442 -12.72 25.69 -14.66
C LEU A 442 -13.48 24.58 -15.39
N ASP A 443 -12.73 23.78 -16.14
CA ASP A 443 -13.15 22.50 -16.68
C ASP A 443 -12.67 21.36 -15.78
N LEU A 444 -13.60 20.57 -15.25
CA LEU A 444 -13.32 19.36 -14.46
C LEU A 444 -13.47 18.08 -15.30
N GLY A 445 -13.14 18.13 -16.59
CA GLY A 445 -13.24 16.98 -17.49
C GLY A 445 -14.62 16.85 -18.13
N GLY A 446 -15.20 17.95 -18.61
CA GLY A 446 -16.54 17.99 -19.21
C GLY A 446 -17.59 18.62 -18.31
N HIS A 447 -17.28 18.86 -17.03
CA HIS A 447 -18.14 19.56 -16.08
C HIS A 447 -17.57 20.93 -15.74
N THR A 448 -18.40 21.98 -15.84
CA THR A 448 -18.00 23.35 -15.48
C THR A 448 -18.02 23.53 -13.97
N CYS A 449 -16.95 24.11 -13.43
CA CYS A 449 -16.90 24.62 -12.07
C CYS A 449 -16.48 26.09 -12.04
N VAL A 450 -17.02 26.87 -11.10
CA VAL A 450 -16.69 28.28 -10.90
C VAL A 450 -15.95 28.44 -9.58
N VAL A 451 -14.77 29.08 -9.62
CA VAL A 451 -14.09 29.59 -8.44
C VAL A 451 -14.51 31.04 -8.27
N ASP A 452 -15.23 31.30 -7.20
CA ASP A 452 -15.79 32.62 -6.96
C ASP A 452 -14.81 33.59 -6.29
N ARG A 453 -15.24 34.85 -6.17
CA ARG A 453 -14.41 35.90 -5.59
C ARG A 453 -13.95 35.56 -4.17
N ASP A 454 -14.77 34.89 -3.38
CA ASP A 454 -14.43 34.51 -2.01
C ASP A 454 -13.35 33.40 -2.00
N GLY A 455 -13.47 32.40 -2.87
CA GLY A 455 -12.44 31.37 -3.06
C GLY A 455 -11.09 31.94 -3.51
N ILE A 456 -11.10 32.95 -4.40
CA ILE A 456 -9.88 33.65 -4.84
C ILE A 456 -9.32 34.52 -3.70
N ALA A 457 -10.18 35.25 -2.99
CA ALA A 457 -9.76 36.11 -1.88
C ALA A 457 -9.12 35.30 -0.73
N ARG A 458 -9.62 34.09 -0.46
CA ARG A 458 -9.02 33.15 0.50
C ARG A 458 -7.54 32.88 0.19
N LEU A 459 -7.22 32.54 -1.06
CA LEU A 459 -5.84 32.28 -1.48
C LEU A 459 -4.98 33.55 -1.51
N ALA A 460 -5.52 34.65 -2.03
CA ALA A 460 -4.82 35.93 -2.05
C ALA A 460 -4.44 36.37 -0.63
N ALA A 461 -5.33 36.14 0.34
CA ALA A 461 -5.09 36.39 1.75
C ALA A 461 -3.95 35.54 2.32
N ALA A 462 -3.99 34.23 2.08
CA ALA A 462 -2.96 33.30 2.55
C ALA A 462 -1.58 33.66 1.98
N ILE A 463 -1.49 33.94 0.67
CA ILE A 463 -0.25 34.34 -0.01
C ILE A 463 0.27 35.66 0.59
N HIS A 464 -0.60 36.66 0.76
CA HIS A 464 -0.19 37.96 1.30
C HIS A 464 0.34 37.85 2.74
N ARG A 465 -0.35 37.10 3.60
CA ARG A 465 0.07 36.87 5.00
C ARG A 465 1.39 36.12 5.09
N GLY A 466 1.62 35.13 4.20
CA GLY A 466 2.90 34.43 4.11
C GLY A 466 4.04 35.34 3.68
N GLN A 467 3.84 36.18 2.66
CA GLN A 467 4.83 37.17 2.23
C GLN A 467 5.17 38.20 3.31
N LYS A 468 4.17 38.61 4.11
CA LYS A 468 4.36 39.55 5.23
C LYS A 468 4.87 38.87 6.51
N LYS A 469 4.94 37.53 6.54
CA LYS A 469 5.23 36.75 7.76
C LYS A 469 4.36 37.17 8.94
N SER A 470 3.08 37.48 8.67
CA SER A 470 2.14 37.96 9.66
C SER A 470 0.76 37.37 9.41
N ALA A 471 0.26 36.62 10.40
CA ALA A 471 -1.06 35.98 10.35
C ALA A 471 -2.22 37.00 10.33
N SER A 472 -1.98 38.22 10.83
CA SER A 472 -2.99 39.27 10.96
C SER A 472 -2.88 40.36 9.88
N ALA A 473 -2.03 40.18 8.86
CA ALA A 473 -1.88 41.16 7.79
C ALA A 473 -3.21 41.36 7.02
N LYS A 474 -3.62 42.63 6.88
CA LYS A 474 -4.79 43.03 6.08
C LYS A 474 -4.48 42.87 4.58
N VAL A 475 -5.43 42.32 3.84
CA VAL A 475 -5.25 41.92 2.43
C VAL A 475 -5.81 43.00 1.51
N PRO A 476 -5.01 43.56 0.58
CA PRO A 476 -5.51 44.55 -0.38
C PRO A 476 -6.39 43.91 -1.47
N THR A 477 -7.46 44.60 -1.90
CA THR A 477 -8.34 44.15 -3.00
C THR A 477 -7.58 43.91 -4.31
N VAL A 478 -6.57 44.72 -4.60
CA VAL A 478 -5.68 44.58 -5.79
C VAL A 478 -5.00 43.22 -5.84
N GLY A 479 -4.75 42.59 -4.68
CA GLY A 479 -4.14 41.27 -4.61
C GLY A 479 -5.04 40.13 -5.11
N VAL A 480 -6.36 40.34 -5.10
CA VAL A 480 -7.34 39.34 -5.59
C VAL A 480 -7.32 39.30 -7.11
N ASP A 481 -7.42 40.46 -7.77
CA ASP A 481 -7.42 40.53 -9.24
C ASP A 481 -6.08 40.10 -9.84
N ALA A 482 -4.97 40.46 -9.19
CA ALA A 482 -3.64 40.03 -9.60
C ALA A 482 -3.45 38.49 -9.53
N LEU A 483 -4.17 37.81 -8.63
CA LEU A 483 -4.11 36.35 -8.53
C LEU A 483 -4.87 35.68 -9.68
N VAL A 484 -6.00 36.24 -10.08
CA VAL A 484 -6.74 35.79 -11.28
C VAL A 484 -5.89 35.95 -12.53
N ASP A 485 -5.23 37.10 -12.67
CA ASP A 485 -4.37 37.39 -13.83
C ASP A 485 -3.13 36.48 -13.89
N ALA A 486 -2.72 35.91 -12.76
CA ALA A 486 -1.64 34.91 -12.67
C ALA A 486 -2.08 33.49 -13.08
N LEU A 487 -3.37 33.26 -13.36
CA LEU A 487 -3.94 31.97 -13.75
C LEU A 487 -4.57 32.07 -15.16
N PRO A 488 -3.76 32.13 -16.23
CA PRO A 488 -4.27 32.25 -17.59
C PRO A 488 -5.03 30.98 -18.04
N PRO A 489 -5.91 31.10 -19.05
CA PRO A 489 -6.56 29.94 -19.68
C PRO A 489 -5.57 28.85 -20.07
N GLY A 490 -5.94 27.60 -19.83
CA GLY A 490 -5.10 26.41 -20.00
C GLY A 490 -4.27 26.03 -18.78
N SER A 491 -4.16 26.89 -17.76
CA SER A 491 -3.52 26.52 -16.48
C SER A 491 -4.25 25.34 -15.85
N VAL A 492 -3.50 24.35 -15.36
CA VAL A 492 -4.06 23.21 -14.62
C VAL A 492 -3.86 23.45 -13.14
N VAL A 493 -4.93 23.43 -12.37
CA VAL A 493 -4.96 23.72 -10.93
C VAL A 493 -5.52 22.53 -10.16
N TRP A 494 -5.05 22.32 -8.93
CA TRP A 494 -5.67 21.37 -8.01
C TRP A 494 -6.88 22.04 -7.36
N THR A 495 -8.01 21.36 -7.30
CA THR A 495 -9.27 21.97 -6.85
C THR A 495 -10.05 21.06 -5.93
N SER A 496 -10.86 21.67 -5.05
CA SER A 496 -11.90 21.00 -4.30
C SER A 496 -13.28 21.52 -4.71
N VAL A 497 -14.28 20.65 -4.71
CA VAL A 497 -15.68 21.01 -4.99
C VAL A 497 -16.32 21.47 -3.67
N ARG A 498 -16.51 22.78 -3.50
CA ARG A 498 -17.09 23.34 -2.28
C ARG A 498 -18.59 23.06 -2.18
N GLU A 499 -19.33 23.34 -3.25
CA GLU A 499 -20.79 23.19 -3.29
C GLU A 499 -21.30 22.81 -4.69
N LEU A 500 -22.49 22.18 -4.71
CA LEU A 500 -23.20 21.78 -5.93
C LEU A 500 -24.61 22.40 -5.94
N PRO A 501 -24.75 23.69 -6.32
CA PRO A 501 -26.05 24.35 -6.30
C PRO A 501 -26.98 23.79 -7.40
N PRO A 502 -28.28 23.57 -7.13
CA PRO A 502 -29.21 23.05 -8.13
C PRO A 502 -29.31 23.96 -9.36
N GLY A 503 -29.13 23.39 -10.55
CA GLY A 503 -29.28 24.11 -11.83
C GLY A 503 -28.20 25.16 -12.13
N LYS A 504 -27.11 25.19 -11.36
CA LYS A 504 -25.96 26.08 -11.59
C LYS A 504 -24.67 25.26 -11.71
N PRO A 505 -23.59 25.83 -12.28
CA PRO A 505 -22.27 25.21 -12.22
C PRO A 505 -21.84 24.94 -10.77
N ALA A 506 -20.99 23.93 -10.58
CA ALA A 506 -20.38 23.66 -9.28
C ALA A 506 -19.58 24.87 -8.79
N LEU A 507 -19.49 25.06 -7.47
CA LEU A 507 -18.58 26.01 -6.86
C LEU A 507 -17.34 25.28 -6.36
N CYS A 508 -16.15 25.75 -6.75
CA CYS A 508 -14.89 25.14 -6.39
C CYS A 508 -13.95 26.12 -5.69
N ASP A 509 -13.02 25.57 -4.93
CA ASP A 509 -11.84 26.30 -4.47
C ASP A 509 -10.59 25.74 -5.15
N ILE A 510 -9.61 26.61 -5.39
CA ILE A 510 -8.27 26.20 -5.80
C ILE A 510 -7.49 25.82 -4.54
N GLU A 511 -6.75 24.72 -4.61
CA GLU A 511 -6.05 24.09 -3.50
C GLU A 511 -4.57 23.91 -3.80
N VAL A 512 -3.75 23.75 -2.76
CA VAL A 512 -2.32 23.51 -2.86
C VAL A 512 -1.95 22.33 -1.97
N ARG A 513 -0.97 21.52 -2.40
CA ARG A 513 -0.34 20.54 -1.52
C ARG A 513 0.92 21.14 -0.91
N PRO A 514 0.88 21.65 0.33
CA PRO A 514 2.06 22.22 0.99
C PRO A 514 3.06 21.14 1.42
N GLU A 515 4.19 21.51 2.02
CA GLU A 515 5.03 20.55 2.75
C GLU A 515 4.45 20.25 4.13
N LEU A 516 3.78 21.24 4.73
CA LEU A 516 3.05 21.17 5.99
C LEU A 516 2.07 20.01 6.01
N GLN A 517 2.04 19.31 7.13
CA GLN A 517 1.24 18.12 7.33
C GLN A 517 0.26 18.32 8.48
N GLY A 518 -0.80 17.53 8.47
CA GLY A 518 -1.71 17.37 9.60
C GLY A 518 -2.32 15.99 9.59
N SER A 519 -3.21 15.73 10.54
CA SER A 519 -3.96 14.48 10.60
C SER A 519 -5.30 14.72 11.28
N VAL A 520 -6.31 13.96 10.88
CA VAL A 520 -7.65 13.99 11.49
C VAL A 520 -8.05 12.57 11.82
N VAL A 521 -8.55 12.36 13.03
CA VAL A 521 -9.25 11.14 13.43
C VAL A 521 -10.60 11.54 13.98
N VAL A 522 -11.67 10.99 13.40
CA VAL A 522 -13.02 11.18 13.89
C VAL A 522 -13.45 9.89 14.57
N MET A 523 -13.84 10.00 15.84
CA MET A 523 -14.32 8.86 16.63
C MET A 523 -15.75 9.08 17.10
N ASP A 524 -16.52 8.01 17.13
CA ASP A 524 -17.89 7.98 17.59
C ASP A 524 -18.12 6.68 18.39
N HIS A 525 -18.42 6.80 19.69
CA HIS A 525 -18.60 5.65 20.61
C HIS A 525 -17.46 4.61 20.52
N GLY A 526 -16.20 5.07 20.43
CA GLY A 526 -15.02 4.22 20.33
C GLY A 526 -14.75 3.64 18.93
N GLN A 527 -15.63 3.90 17.94
CA GLN A 527 -15.44 3.51 16.55
C GLN A 527 -14.76 4.63 15.76
N ILE A 528 -13.83 4.28 14.87
CA ILE A 528 -13.21 5.25 13.96
C ILE A 528 -14.16 5.45 12.78
N ARG A 529 -14.62 6.70 12.58
CA ARG A 529 -15.50 7.12 11.48
C ARG A 529 -14.74 7.69 10.31
N ALA A 530 -13.63 8.38 10.56
CA ALA A 530 -12.75 8.89 9.54
C ALA A 530 -11.30 8.92 10.03
N MET A 531 -10.34 8.70 9.13
CA MET A 531 -8.91 8.76 9.42
C MET A 531 -8.10 9.30 8.24
N VAL A 532 -7.62 10.53 8.39
CA VAL A 532 -6.77 11.22 7.40
C VAL A 532 -5.37 11.38 7.98
N GLY A 533 -4.37 10.82 7.30
CA GLY A 533 -2.99 10.70 7.79
C GLY A 533 -2.02 11.77 7.31
N GLY A 534 -2.46 12.76 6.54
CA GLY A 534 -1.59 13.76 5.95
C GLY A 534 -2.30 14.75 5.04
N ASN A 535 -1.54 15.67 4.47
CA ASN A 535 -1.94 16.43 3.26
C ASN A 535 -2.01 15.56 2.00
N ASP A 536 -1.66 14.29 2.20
CA ASP A 536 -1.57 13.22 1.26
C ASP A 536 -1.62 11.94 2.11
N ASN A 537 -2.50 11.00 1.77
CA ASN A 537 -2.73 9.81 2.58
C ASN A 537 -1.74 8.68 2.26
N ARG A 538 -0.56 9.02 1.70
CA ARG A 538 0.42 8.08 1.16
C ARG A 538 1.61 7.84 2.09
N ASN A 539 2.08 6.60 2.16
CA ASN A 539 3.33 6.13 2.79
C ASN A 539 3.41 6.21 4.33
N PHE A 540 3.04 7.34 4.94
CA PHE A 540 3.21 7.56 6.38
C PHE A 540 1.94 8.08 7.02
N ASN A 541 1.29 7.22 7.81
CA ASN A 541 0.08 7.55 8.54
C ASN A 541 0.40 8.41 9.78
N ARG A 542 0.13 9.72 9.72
CA ARG A 542 0.32 10.63 10.87
C ARG A 542 -0.78 10.53 11.92
N ALA A 543 -1.93 9.96 11.57
CA ALA A 543 -3.03 9.77 12.51
C ALA A 543 -2.66 8.81 13.65
N THR A 544 -1.69 7.92 13.41
CA THR A 544 -1.17 6.97 14.39
C THR A 544 0.28 7.27 14.83
N ALA A 545 0.86 8.37 14.34
CA ALA A 545 2.24 8.73 14.66
C ALA A 545 2.36 9.34 16.07
N LEU A 546 3.42 8.95 16.79
CA LEU A 546 3.70 9.51 18.11
C LEU A 546 4.16 10.96 18.01
N ARG A 547 3.53 11.83 18.80
CA ARG A 547 3.86 13.26 18.94
C ARG A 547 3.76 13.68 20.40
N GLN A 548 4.51 14.71 20.77
CA GLN A 548 4.34 15.34 22.08
C GLN A 548 2.98 16.04 22.13
N PHE A 549 2.21 15.79 23.20
CA PHE A 549 0.86 16.33 23.39
C PHE A 549 0.82 17.85 23.59
N GLY A 550 1.91 18.46 24.03
CA GLY A 550 1.93 19.88 24.42
C GLY A 550 0.89 20.18 25.50
N SER A 551 0.29 21.37 25.45
CA SER A 551 -0.71 21.81 26.44
C SER A 551 -2.01 20.99 26.45
N THR A 552 -2.25 20.13 25.45
CA THR A 552 -3.43 19.23 25.44
C THR A 552 -3.43 18.21 26.58
N TRP A 553 -2.30 18.05 27.30
CA TRP A 553 -2.22 17.25 28.52
C TRP A 553 -2.82 17.93 29.76
N LYS A 554 -2.87 19.26 29.79
CA LYS A 554 -3.29 20.03 30.98
C LYS A 554 -4.70 19.70 31.48
N PRO A 555 -5.71 19.47 30.63
CA PRO A 555 -7.04 19.04 31.10
C PRO A 555 -6.99 17.79 31.98
N LEU A 556 -6.06 16.85 31.76
CA LEU A 556 -5.90 15.68 32.62
C LEU A 556 -5.36 16.07 34.01
N VAL A 557 -4.45 17.04 34.07
CA VAL A 557 -3.93 17.60 35.34
C VAL A 557 -5.06 18.29 36.11
N TYR A 558 -5.88 19.12 35.45
CA TYR A 558 -7.01 19.78 36.08
C TYR A 558 -8.10 18.78 36.51
N HIS A 559 -8.36 17.75 35.71
CA HIS A 559 -9.30 16.69 36.09
C HIS A 559 -8.81 15.93 37.32
N ALA A 560 -7.52 15.58 37.36
CA ALA A 560 -6.91 14.96 38.53
C ALA A 560 -6.99 15.89 39.76
N ALA A 561 -6.72 17.18 39.61
CA ALA A 561 -6.85 18.15 40.69
C ALA A 561 -8.27 18.16 41.30
N LEU A 562 -9.32 18.20 40.46
CA LEU A 562 -10.71 18.13 40.92
C LEU A 562 -11.01 16.84 41.69
N GLN A 563 -10.48 15.70 41.24
CA GLN A 563 -10.62 14.42 41.95
C GLN A 563 -9.90 14.40 43.29
N LEU A 564 -8.82 15.18 43.42
CA LEU A 564 -7.97 15.26 44.61
C LEU A 564 -8.36 16.41 45.56
N GLY A 565 -9.54 16.99 45.40
CA GLY A 565 -10.11 17.95 46.34
C GLY A 565 -9.81 19.42 46.01
N TRP A 566 -9.24 19.73 44.85
CA TRP A 566 -9.15 21.10 44.35
C TRP A 566 -10.48 21.58 43.79
N SER A 567 -10.71 22.89 43.86
CA SER A 567 -11.88 23.58 43.30
C SER A 567 -11.47 24.50 42.15
N SER A 568 -12.39 24.73 41.20
CA SER A 568 -12.18 25.67 40.08
C SER A 568 -11.89 27.11 40.52
N ALA A 569 -12.33 27.48 41.73
CA ALA A 569 -12.11 28.79 42.31
C ALA A 569 -10.79 28.91 43.07
N ASP A 570 -10.07 27.80 43.29
CA ASP A 570 -8.82 27.81 44.04
C ASP A 570 -7.77 28.68 43.33
N ILE A 571 -7.05 29.46 44.14
CA ILE A 571 -5.98 30.34 43.67
C ILE A 571 -4.69 29.54 43.57
N LEU A 572 -4.02 29.65 42.44
CA LEU A 572 -2.76 28.99 42.11
C LEU A 572 -1.64 30.04 42.01
N ASP A 573 -0.43 29.65 42.41
CA ASP A 573 0.75 30.48 42.18
C ASP A 573 1.11 30.45 40.70
N ASN A 574 1.23 31.65 40.13
CA ASN A 574 1.54 31.85 38.72
C ASN A 574 2.83 32.67 38.54
N ARG A 575 3.60 32.85 39.62
CA ARG A 575 4.93 33.45 39.56
C ARG A 575 5.91 32.50 38.88
N ARG A 576 6.98 33.08 38.33
CA ARG A 576 8.08 32.30 37.76
C ARG A 576 8.80 31.55 38.88
N ASN A 577 8.75 30.23 38.82
CA ASN A 577 9.35 29.36 39.82
C ASN A 577 10.19 28.26 39.14
N VAL A 578 10.95 27.54 39.95
CA VAL A 578 11.80 26.43 39.54
C VAL A 578 11.30 25.12 40.12
N PHE A 579 11.27 24.12 39.27
CA PHE A 579 10.66 22.83 39.56
C PHE A 579 11.69 21.72 39.43
N ALA A 580 12.01 21.06 40.54
CA ALA A 580 13.01 19.99 40.58
C ALA A 580 12.38 18.61 40.34
N PHE A 581 12.75 17.95 39.24
CA PHE A 581 12.27 16.62 38.88
C PHE A 581 13.44 15.68 38.52
N SER A 582 13.54 14.55 39.21
CA SER A 582 14.54 13.49 38.92
C SER A 582 15.99 13.99 38.74
N GLY A 583 16.40 14.97 39.55
CA GLY A 583 17.76 15.55 39.51
C GLY A 583 17.98 16.60 38.42
N SER A 584 16.94 16.98 37.68
CA SER A 584 16.94 18.09 36.73
C SER A 584 16.05 19.24 37.22
N PHE A 585 16.35 20.46 36.78
CA PHE A 585 15.57 21.65 37.07
C PHE A 585 14.82 22.11 35.83
N TYR A 586 13.51 22.33 35.98
CA TYR A 586 12.65 22.83 34.93
C TYR A 586 12.24 24.28 35.21
N TRP A 587 12.35 25.11 34.17
CA TRP A 587 12.07 26.55 34.19
C TRP A 587 10.97 26.87 33.16
N PRO A 588 9.68 26.82 33.55
CA PRO A 588 8.59 27.12 32.63
C PRO A 588 8.62 28.60 32.21
N SER A 589 8.29 28.85 30.95
CA SER A 589 8.20 30.20 30.38
C SER A 589 6.73 30.56 30.16
N PRO A 590 6.28 31.75 30.61
CA PRO A 590 4.94 32.24 30.31
C PRO A 590 4.88 32.81 28.88
N ASP A 591 3.73 32.67 28.23
CA ASP A 591 3.51 33.15 26.86
C ASP A 591 3.13 34.65 26.80
N HIS A 592 2.83 35.24 27.95
CA HIS A 592 2.54 36.66 28.15
C HIS A 592 3.10 37.13 29.50
N ALA A 593 2.93 38.41 29.84
CA ALA A 593 3.20 38.87 31.21
C ALA A 593 2.19 38.21 32.16
N PRO A 594 2.62 37.33 33.08
CA PRO A 594 1.70 36.61 33.94
C PRO A 594 1.32 37.49 35.15
N PRO A 595 0.04 37.50 35.57
CA PRO A 595 -0.28 37.93 36.94
C PRO A 595 0.35 36.94 37.94
N ASP A 596 0.65 37.39 39.15
CA ASP A 596 1.34 36.57 40.17
C ASP A 596 0.49 35.40 40.67
N SER A 597 -0.83 35.52 40.62
CA SER A 597 -1.77 34.46 41.00
C SER A 597 -2.99 34.45 40.10
N VAL A 598 -3.57 33.26 39.91
CA VAL A 598 -4.72 33.03 39.03
C VAL A 598 -5.63 31.96 39.61
N SER A 599 -6.92 31.97 39.27
CA SER A 599 -7.78 30.85 39.62
C SER A 599 -7.50 29.62 38.76
N MET A 600 -7.77 28.42 39.28
CA MET A 600 -7.64 27.17 38.53
C MET A 600 -8.47 27.18 37.24
N ALA A 601 -9.69 27.74 37.30
CA ALA A 601 -10.54 27.92 36.11
C ALA A 601 -9.88 28.80 35.05
N TRP A 602 -9.32 29.94 35.46
CA TRP A 602 -8.65 30.85 34.53
C TRP A 602 -7.45 30.16 33.88
N ALA A 603 -6.59 29.53 34.68
CA ALA A 603 -5.40 28.84 34.19
C ALA A 603 -5.74 27.72 33.19
N GLY A 604 -6.82 26.97 33.46
CA GLY A 604 -7.30 25.90 32.58
C GLY A 604 -7.83 26.44 31.24
N VAL A 605 -8.60 27.53 31.28
CA VAL A 605 -9.19 28.14 30.07
C VAL A 605 -8.15 28.84 29.21
N THR A 606 -7.18 29.55 29.83
CA THR A 606 -6.12 30.26 29.11
C THR A 606 -4.95 29.36 28.74
N SER A 607 -4.95 28.10 29.20
CA SER A 607 -3.81 27.19 29.06
C SER A 607 -2.52 27.81 29.61
N GLU A 608 -2.60 28.43 30.79
CA GLU A 608 -1.47 29.06 31.48
C GLU A 608 -0.40 28.04 31.88
N ASN A 609 0.88 28.31 31.62
CA ASN A 609 1.97 27.34 31.83
C ASN A 609 2.41 27.29 33.30
N LEU A 610 2.61 28.46 33.94
CA LEU A 610 3.20 28.53 35.27
C LEU A 610 2.28 27.89 36.32
N ALA A 611 1.02 28.34 36.39
CA ALA A 611 0.02 27.79 37.29
C ALA A 611 -0.29 26.30 37.04
N SER A 612 -0.25 25.82 35.78
CA SER A 612 -0.44 24.39 35.48
C SER A 612 0.66 23.51 36.07
N VAL A 613 1.93 23.95 35.92
CA VAL A 613 3.09 23.21 36.43
C VAL A 613 3.12 23.26 37.96
N TRP A 614 2.78 24.40 38.54
CA TRP A 614 2.60 24.53 39.98
C TRP A 614 1.54 23.56 40.50
N LEU A 615 0.34 23.58 39.91
CA LEU A 615 -0.74 22.67 40.31
C LEU A 615 -0.31 21.20 40.21
N LEU A 616 0.44 20.82 39.17
CA LEU A 616 0.99 19.46 39.03
C LEU A 616 1.90 19.07 40.21
N TYR A 617 2.74 19.99 40.70
CA TYR A 617 3.60 19.75 41.87
C TYR A 617 2.83 19.65 43.18
N HIS A 618 1.69 20.34 43.26
CA HIS A 618 0.88 20.47 44.46
C HIS A 618 -0.39 19.59 44.45
N LEU A 619 -0.58 18.71 43.46
CA LEU A 619 -1.82 17.94 43.28
C LEU A 619 -2.32 17.24 44.55
N ALA A 620 -1.41 16.71 45.37
CA ALA A 620 -1.74 15.96 46.58
C ALA A 620 -1.85 16.82 47.85
N ASP A 621 -1.61 18.15 47.79
CA ASP A 621 -1.56 19.01 48.99
C ASP A 621 -2.89 19.09 49.75
N ARG A 622 -4.01 18.82 49.06
CA ARG A 622 -5.37 18.81 49.65
C ARG A 622 -5.73 17.49 50.33
N LEU A 623 -4.88 16.47 50.22
CA LEU A 623 -5.15 15.13 50.74
C LEU A 623 -4.63 14.97 52.15
N ASP A 624 -5.41 14.29 52.99
CA ASP A 624 -4.93 13.80 54.28
C ASP A 624 -4.06 12.53 54.14
N HIS A 625 -3.45 12.10 55.24
CA HIS A 625 -2.54 10.95 55.25
C HIS A 625 -3.21 9.63 54.83
N GLU A 626 -4.48 9.44 55.13
CA GLU A 626 -5.22 8.22 54.75
C GLU A 626 -5.55 8.24 53.25
N GLN A 627 -5.97 9.39 52.73
CA GLN A 627 -6.19 9.63 51.31
C GLN A 627 -4.91 9.45 50.50
N ILE A 628 -3.77 9.97 50.96
CA ILE A 628 -2.46 9.76 50.32
C ILE A 628 -2.12 8.27 50.29
N ARG A 629 -2.30 7.54 51.40
CA ARG A 629 -2.07 6.08 51.43
C ARG A 629 -2.98 5.33 50.46
N ARG A 630 -4.26 5.71 50.36
CA ARG A 630 -5.21 5.10 49.40
C ARG A 630 -4.82 5.39 47.96
N LEU A 631 -4.45 6.63 47.64
CA LEU A 631 -3.95 7.03 46.33
C LEU A 631 -2.68 6.24 45.98
N ALA A 632 -1.71 6.20 46.88
CA ALA A 632 -0.50 5.38 46.72
C ALA A 632 -0.85 3.90 46.51
N GLY A 633 -1.85 3.36 47.20
CA GLY A 633 -2.36 2.01 46.97
C GLY A 633 -2.89 1.80 45.56
N SER A 634 -3.72 2.74 45.06
CA SER A 634 -4.29 2.68 43.70
C SER A 634 -3.24 2.79 42.59
N LEU A 635 -2.12 3.46 42.87
CA LEU A 635 -0.99 3.62 41.96
C LEU A 635 0.05 2.49 42.11
N ASP A 636 -0.25 1.47 42.93
CA ASP A 636 0.68 0.39 43.26
C ASP A 636 2.02 0.94 43.80
N LEU A 637 1.97 1.91 44.71
CA LEU A 637 3.16 2.48 45.38
C LEU A 637 3.31 1.99 46.83
N VAL A 638 2.32 1.27 47.37
CA VAL A 638 2.41 0.63 48.69
C VAL A 638 3.03 -0.76 48.58
N GLN A 639 3.58 -1.27 49.70
CA GLN A 639 4.09 -2.65 49.75
C GLN A 639 2.92 -3.63 49.63
N ARG A 640 3.04 -4.58 48.69
CA ARG A 640 1.99 -5.59 48.47
C ARG A 640 2.03 -6.65 49.59
N PRO A 641 0.89 -7.29 49.91
CA PRO A 641 0.87 -8.39 50.88
C PRO A 641 1.85 -9.51 50.50
N GLY A 642 2.75 -9.88 51.41
CA GLY A 642 3.76 -10.91 51.19
C GLY A 642 4.96 -10.50 50.32
N GLU A 643 5.02 -9.24 49.87
CA GLU A 643 6.16 -8.74 49.11
C GLU A 643 7.37 -8.51 50.01
N ALA A 644 8.51 -9.12 49.67
CA ALA A 644 9.77 -8.88 50.38
C ALA A 644 10.20 -7.41 50.28
N GLY A 645 10.80 -6.85 51.34
CA GLY A 645 11.19 -5.43 51.38
C GLY A 645 12.12 -4.99 50.25
N ASP A 646 13.01 -5.85 49.78
CA ASP A 646 13.91 -5.57 48.64
C ASP A 646 13.16 -5.51 47.31
N ALA A 647 12.16 -6.38 47.13
CA ALA A 647 11.30 -6.37 45.94
C ALA A 647 10.43 -5.10 45.90
N TYR A 648 9.86 -4.73 47.05
CA TYR A 648 9.12 -3.47 47.20
C TYR A 648 9.98 -2.26 46.84
N ARG A 649 11.18 -2.15 47.44
CA ARG A 649 12.13 -1.06 47.15
C ARG A 649 12.49 -0.98 45.67
N THR A 650 12.79 -2.11 45.05
CA THR A 650 13.12 -2.16 43.61
C THR A 650 11.95 -1.70 42.75
N ARG A 651 10.72 -2.09 43.10
CA ARG A 651 9.51 -1.74 42.34
C ARG A 651 9.20 -0.25 42.41
N ILE A 652 9.20 0.34 43.61
CA ILE A 652 8.95 1.79 43.76
C ILE A 652 10.08 2.65 43.18
N GLN A 653 11.34 2.17 43.22
CA GLN A 653 12.46 2.84 42.55
C GLN A 653 12.30 2.83 41.03
N ARG A 654 11.81 1.73 40.44
CA ARG A 654 11.47 1.66 39.01
C ARG A 654 10.31 2.59 38.65
N ALA A 655 9.39 2.84 39.59
CA ALA A 655 8.35 3.86 39.47
C ALA A 655 8.85 5.29 39.70
N GLY A 656 10.15 5.49 39.93
CA GLY A 656 10.79 6.80 40.08
C GLY A 656 10.86 7.32 41.52
N VAL A 657 10.42 6.57 42.52
CA VAL A 657 10.51 6.96 43.93
C VAL A 657 11.88 6.57 44.49
N LEU A 658 12.74 7.57 44.74
CA LEU A 658 14.09 7.37 45.25
C LEU A 658 14.17 7.75 46.74
N PRO A 659 14.11 6.77 47.67
CA PRO A 659 14.28 7.03 49.10
C PRO A 659 15.78 7.22 49.39
N THR A 660 16.28 8.45 49.30
CA THR A 660 17.64 8.78 49.75
C THR A 660 17.58 9.33 51.19
N PRO A 661 18.61 9.11 52.03
CA PRO A 661 18.67 9.69 53.38
C PRO A 661 18.50 11.22 53.39
N ASN A 662 18.91 11.88 52.31
CA ASN A 662 18.79 13.34 52.14
C ASN A 662 17.35 13.83 51.94
N ARG A 663 16.39 12.94 51.64
CA ARG A 663 14.94 13.29 51.52
C ARG A 663 14.23 13.35 52.87
N VAL A 664 14.86 12.88 53.96
CA VAL A 664 14.23 12.89 55.30
C VAL A 664 13.98 14.32 55.79
N ALA A 665 14.94 15.23 55.58
CA ALA A 665 14.80 16.62 55.97
C ALA A 665 13.73 17.36 55.15
N GLU A 666 13.67 17.09 53.83
CA GLU A 666 12.61 17.60 52.97
C GLU A 666 11.23 17.06 53.38
N SER A 667 11.12 15.77 53.70
CA SER A 667 9.86 15.19 54.20
C SER A 667 9.42 15.84 55.52
N SER A 668 10.36 16.14 56.42
CA SER A 668 10.07 16.81 57.69
C SER A 668 9.61 18.25 57.45
N TYR A 669 10.25 18.96 56.52
CA TYR A 669 9.81 20.28 56.08
C TYR A 669 8.40 20.27 55.49
N LEU A 670 8.09 19.33 54.58
CA LEU A 670 6.77 19.22 53.96
C LEU A 670 5.67 18.94 55.00
N GLN A 671 5.96 18.09 55.99
CA GLN A 671 5.03 17.85 57.10
C GLN A 671 4.83 19.10 57.95
N ALA A 672 5.90 19.78 58.37
CA ALA A 672 5.81 21.01 59.15
C ALA A 672 5.06 22.11 58.40
N ARG A 673 5.33 22.26 57.09
CA ARG A 673 4.61 23.18 56.20
C ARG A 673 3.12 22.89 56.20
N HIS A 674 2.72 21.62 56.09
CA HIS A 674 1.31 21.22 56.12
C HIS A 674 0.64 21.57 57.47
N GLU A 675 1.31 21.32 58.59
CA GLU A 675 0.82 21.67 59.93
C GLU A 675 0.63 23.19 60.09
N VAL A 676 1.59 24.00 59.63
CA VAL A 676 1.52 25.47 59.67
C VAL A 676 0.41 26.00 58.77
N LEU A 677 0.27 25.50 57.55
CA LEU A 677 -0.80 25.88 56.63
C LEU A 677 -2.19 25.57 57.20
N GLY A 678 -2.35 24.43 57.88
CA GLY A 678 -3.59 24.09 58.59
C GLY A 678 -3.97 25.09 59.68
N GLY A 679 -2.99 25.73 60.32
CA GLY A 679 -3.21 26.82 61.27
C GLY A 679 -3.49 28.18 60.61
N LEU A 680 -2.87 28.46 59.47
CA LEU A 680 -3.02 29.72 58.71
C LEU A 680 -4.36 29.81 57.96
N ALA A 681 -4.97 28.68 57.60
CA ALA A 681 -6.27 28.64 56.89
C ALA A 681 -7.43 29.35 57.64
N TYR A 682 -7.25 29.65 58.94
CA TYR A 682 -8.20 30.41 59.76
C TYR A 682 -7.89 31.92 59.85
N GLY A 683 -6.80 32.39 59.24
CA GLY A 683 -6.33 33.78 59.26
C GLY A 683 -6.59 34.53 57.94
N SER A 684 -6.56 35.86 58.00
CA SER A 684 -6.78 36.75 56.83
C SER A 684 -5.49 37.04 56.04
N HIS A 685 -4.70 36.02 55.69
CA HIS A 685 -3.39 36.17 55.00
C HIS A 685 -3.23 35.20 53.81
N PRO A 686 -4.08 35.29 52.76
CA PRO A 686 -4.07 34.35 51.63
C PRO A 686 -2.78 34.40 50.79
N GLU A 687 -2.11 35.55 50.74
CA GLU A 687 -0.84 35.70 50.02
C GLU A 687 0.30 34.97 50.74
N ASP A 688 0.33 35.01 52.08
CA ASP A 688 1.32 34.31 52.89
C ASP A 688 1.09 32.79 52.84
N GLU A 689 -0.17 32.36 52.84
CA GLU A 689 -0.54 30.94 52.66
C GLU A 689 -0.02 30.42 51.31
N LEU A 690 -0.30 31.14 50.23
CA LEU A 690 0.15 30.76 48.90
C LEU A 690 1.68 30.80 48.76
N ALA A 691 2.33 31.81 49.35
CA ALA A 691 3.79 31.92 49.35
C ALA A 691 4.47 30.79 50.13
N LEU A 692 3.93 30.43 51.30
CA LEU A 692 4.43 29.32 52.10
C LEU A 692 4.16 27.97 51.42
N GLN A 693 2.97 27.77 50.84
CA GLN A 693 2.65 26.58 50.07
C GLN A 693 3.61 26.38 48.90
N SER A 694 3.93 27.47 48.19
CA SER A 694 4.78 27.46 47.00
C SER A 694 6.27 27.41 47.29
N MET A 695 6.66 27.46 48.56
CA MET A 695 8.07 27.42 48.96
C MET A 695 8.60 25.98 48.84
N PRO A 696 9.62 25.72 47.99
CA PRO A 696 10.32 24.45 47.95
C PRO A 696 11.28 24.32 49.14
N TYR A 697 11.62 23.09 49.50
CA TYR A 697 12.66 22.84 50.49
C TYR A 697 14.04 23.36 50.04
N GLY A 698 14.37 23.24 48.74
CA GLY A 698 15.63 23.76 48.17
C GLY A 698 16.76 22.72 48.02
N TRP A 699 16.46 21.42 48.10
CA TRP A 699 17.47 20.38 47.93
C TRP A 699 18.10 20.40 46.53
N GLY A 700 19.43 20.48 46.45
CA GLY A 700 20.18 20.54 45.20
C GLY A 700 20.23 21.92 44.53
N TYR A 701 19.54 22.94 45.09
CA TYR A 701 19.43 24.27 44.47
C TYR A 701 20.78 25.01 44.45
N ALA A 702 21.66 24.79 45.43
CA ALA A 702 22.97 25.43 45.48
C ALA A 702 23.83 25.13 44.22
N GLY A 703 23.76 23.90 43.71
CA GLY A 703 24.48 23.51 42.49
C GLY A 703 23.91 24.20 41.25
N GLU A 704 22.59 24.34 41.16
CA GLU A 704 21.92 25.01 40.04
C GLU A 704 22.11 26.54 40.08
N ARG A 705 22.08 27.12 41.28
CA ARG A 705 22.37 28.54 41.53
C ARG A 705 23.75 28.92 41.02
N ASN A 706 24.75 28.08 41.23
CA ASN A 706 26.12 28.30 40.74
C ASN A 706 26.24 28.21 39.21
N ARG A 707 25.25 27.62 38.52
CA ARG A 707 25.25 27.44 37.06
C ARG A 707 24.49 28.52 36.31
N THR A 708 23.67 29.32 36.99
CA THR A 708 22.84 30.34 36.35
C THR A 708 23.22 31.75 36.80
N SER A 709 23.21 32.69 35.86
CA SER A 709 23.39 34.12 36.10
C SER A 709 22.12 34.94 35.82
N ASP A 710 21.01 34.27 35.47
CA ASP A 710 19.73 34.92 35.18
C ASP A 710 19.11 35.43 36.50
N PRO A 711 18.86 36.75 36.65
CA PRO A 711 18.33 37.32 37.87
C PRO A 711 16.97 36.76 38.29
N VAL A 712 16.12 36.42 37.33
CA VAL A 712 14.79 35.83 37.59
C VAL A 712 14.96 34.43 38.15
N ARG A 713 15.92 33.66 37.60
CA ARG A 713 16.21 32.32 38.08
C ARG A 713 16.85 32.32 39.47
N LEU A 714 17.79 33.23 39.70
CA LEU A 714 18.40 33.41 41.02
C LEU A 714 17.35 33.73 42.08
N THR A 715 16.40 34.62 41.75
CA THR A 715 15.30 34.97 42.66
C THR A 715 14.44 33.76 43.02
N ALA A 716 14.06 32.93 42.03
CA ALA A 716 13.26 31.73 42.29
C ALA A 716 14.02 30.64 43.06
N LEU A 717 15.34 30.50 42.87
CA LEU A 717 16.16 29.58 43.66
C LEU A 717 16.35 30.05 45.11
N ASP A 718 16.49 31.36 45.30
CA ASP A 718 16.64 31.99 46.62
C ASP A 718 15.30 31.93 47.42
N ASN A 719 14.16 31.74 46.75
CA ASN A 719 12.87 31.49 47.38
C ASN A 719 12.70 30.03 47.81
N SER A 720 13.62 29.50 48.64
CA SER A 720 13.55 28.13 49.18
C SER A 720 13.84 28.09 50.69
N TRP A 721 13.35 27.05 51.38
CA TRP A 721 13.55 26.89 52.82
C TRP A 721 15.03 26.91 53.20
N VAL A 722 15.88 26.14 52.52
CA VAL A 722 17.34 26.07 52.79
C VAL A 722 18.00 27.46 52.73
N TRP A 723 17.49 28.37 51.91
CA TRP A 723 18.01 29.74 51.81
C TRP A 723 17.38 30.70 52.82
N PHE A 724 16.12 30.45 53.20
CA PHE A 724 15.36 31.27 54.13
C PHE A 724 15.67 30.96 55.60
N GLU A 725 15.91 29.69 55.94
CA GLU A 725 16.13 29.17 57.29
C GLU A 725 17.17 29.99 58.08
N PRO A 726 18.37 30.29 57.55
CA PRO A 726 19.37 31.07 58.29
C PRO A 726 18.87 32.46 58.72
N ARG A 727 18.00 33.09 57.90
CA ARG A 727 17.44 34.41 58.19
C ARG A 727 16.42 34.32 59.33
N VAL A 728 15.57 33.30 59.31
CA VAL A 728 14.59 33.05 60.38
C VAL A 728 15.29 32.74 61.69
N THR A 729 16.28 31.84 61.67
CA THR A 729 17.03 31.45 62.87
C THR A 729 17.91 32.57 63.43
N SER A 730 18.21 33.59 62.63
CA SER A 730 18.92 34.79 63.09
C SER A 730 18.00 35.87 63.68
N CYS A 731 16.68 35.76 63.45
CA CYS A 731 15.66 36.65 63.99
C CYS A 731 15.02 36.12 65.29
N ALA A 732 15.11 34.81 65.54
CA ALA A 732 14.75 34.15 66.80
C ALA A 732 15.93 34.19 67.78
#